data_AF-A0A958AZ20-F1
#
_entry.id   AF-A0A958AZ20-F1
#
_cell.length_a   1.000
_cell.length_b   1.000
_cell.length_c   1.000
_cell.angle_alpha   90.00
_cell.angle_beta   90.00
_cell.angle_gamma   90.00
#
_symmetry.space_group_name_H-M   'P 1'
#
loop_
_entity.id
_entity.type
_entity.pdbx_description
1 polymer ?
#
loop_
_entity_poly.entity_id
_entity_poly.type
_entity_poly.pdbx_seq_one_letter_code
_entity_poly.pdbx_strand_id
1 'polypeptide(L)'
;MKHAAGLILVMSLLMMAIPTAVMAQDGAVPQAISGETIPCPMPLAPGDVDGENVVCGQIQVPSDWDDPDSDPITITYARKLSHSLSPLADPIIFFHGGPGGSVLASQGSSHFDFNYLRETRDVIVWDQRGNRYSTDLLCPQDVLDRDATAKAELVAEAPQFTLEDDQQAITDYVEALYFDAEGQGNCPAYFEEQGIDVSEYSTENTVQDAIALMNYLDYPVYNLFGISYGTTVATAIMEYYQAHPDADLPLIRSTVIDGIAPLDMVSAADAALVAPRNMLRVFSDCEADEACGAAYPGIRQTFIDLLDTLEAEPLTDADGVEVTLQDLIGVASAATSTRVDLIPYLPRMVDELSGGETAVYQTVRTLLSSEAQLATAAPVVPTNPIDVLTARAETLADQLRALANDVGDLGETSEDLADAIDEADTLPELYVALLNRYLENSDPTVREHLANIILNAFVTNPELRVRAGLDAITGFVAEPVGGELRAVANLMTDEDITAVFELLTDESEFSRLVITEGITNLVVKCNTPGYVNSIADGYDELGEFEAPQLISSLSLMSFVNLSLACDVFDLVSDEAAAEPITLDVAPTLILNGGTDHATPVEWGEISAERFADYRMLTVPRTDHGVTRFSKCAKDIANAFFLNPEMDLTTGCIETFAPVYVLPDDLLPGETAAQLQSTAGADVALQLFNAGAAQG
;
A
#
# COMPACT_ATOMS: atom_id res chain seq x y z
N MET A 1 -21.96 -62.62 -65.84
CA MET A 1 -22.41 -61.90 -67.05
C MET A 1 -23.26 -60.70 -66.62
N LYS A 2 -22.76 -59.48 -66.93
CA LYS A 2 -23.45 -58.21 -67.27
C LYS A 2 -24.64 -57.72 -66.40
N HIS A 3 -24.44 -56.63 -65.63
CA HIS A 3 -24.94 -55.24 -65.85
C HIS A 3 -26.42 -55.03 -65.44
N ALA A 4 -26.74 -54.33 -64.34
CA ALA A 4 -26.76 -52.88 -64.09
C ALA A 4 -28.10 -52.20 -64.45
N ALA A 5 -28.77 -51.57 -63.48
CA ALA A 5 -29.30 -50.19 -63.50
C ALA A 5 -30.29 -49.95 -62.33
N GLY A 6 -30.17 -48.76 -61.73
CA GLY A 6 -30.75 -48.36 -60.44
C GLY A 6 -32.25 -48.11 -60.37
N LEU A 7 -32.72 -47.92 -59.13
CA LEU A 7 -33.79 -46.99 -58.82
C LEU A 7 -33.54 -46.36 -57.44
N ILE A 8 -33.45 -45.04 -57.43
CA ILE A 8 -33.25 -44.16 -56.27
C ILE A 8 -34.59 -44.02 -55.56
N LEU A 9 -34.62 -44.21 -54.23
CA LEU A 9 -35.71 -43.75 -53.37
C LEU A 9 -35.10 -42.90 -52.25
N VAL A 10 -35.30 -41.58 -52.36
CA VAL A 10 -34.98 -40.60 -51.31
C VAL A 10 -36.07 -40.72 -50.26
N MET A 11 -35.70 -41.17 -49.06
CA MET A 11 -36.58 -41.18 -47.88
C MET A 11 -36.10 -40.08 -46.95
N SER A 12 -36.83 -38.96 -46.93
CA SER A 12 -36.60 -37.85 -46.02
C SER A 12 -36.86 -38.28 -44.58
N LEU A 13 -35.81 -38.42 -43.77
CA LEU A 13 -35.93 -38.45 -42.31
C LEU A 13 -36.00 -37.00 -41.81
N LEU A 14 -37.15 -36.62 -41.27
CA LEU A 14 -37.27 -35.51 -40.33
C LEU A 14 -36.48 -35.89 -39.06
N MET A 15 -35.27 -35.37 -38.90
CA MET A 15 -34.65 -35.25 -37.57
C MET A 15 -35.23 -34.00 -36.93
N MET A 16 -36.08 -34.18 -35.93
CA MET A 16 -36.40 -33.12 -34.98
C MET A 16 -35.10 -32.77 -34.24
N ALA A 17 -34.59 -31.56 -34.47
CA ALA A 17 -33.59 -30.97 -33.60
C ALA A 17 -34.24 -30.75 -32.24
N ILE A 18 -33.89 -31.59 -31.28
CA ILE A 18 -34.07 -31.27 -29.87
C ILE A 18 -33.04 -30.16 -29.61
N PRO A 19 -33.43 -28.96 -29.16
CA PRO A 19 -32.44 -28.02 -28.68
C PRO A 19 -31.79 -28.69 -27.47
N THR A 20 -30.53 -29.08 -27.63
CA THR A 20 -29.66 -29.30 -26.48
C THR A 20 -29.68 -28.01 -25.70
N ALA A 21 -30.40 -28.00 -24.58
CA ALA A 21 -30.16 -27.04 -23.53
C ALA A 21 -28.65 -27.10 -23.28
N VAL A 22 -27.99 -25.96 -23.48
CA VAL A 22 -26.64 -25.69 -22.99
C VAL A 22 -26.69 -26.06 -21.51
N MET A 23 -26.01 -27.14 -21.15
CA MET A 23 -25.65 -27.35 -19.75
C MET A 23 -24.58 -26.31 -19.49
N ALA A 24 -24.84 -25.38 -18.57
CA ALA A 24 -23.81 -24.55 -17.97
C ALA A 24 -22.65 -25.46 -17.55
N GLN A 25 -21.42 -25.04 -17.85
CA GLN A 25 -20.20 -25.74 -17.44
C GLN A 25 -19.90 -25.49 -15.95
N ASP A 26 -20.86 -25.78 -15.08
CA ASP A 26 -20.64 -25.74 -13.64
C ASP A 26 -19.72 -26.92 -13.28
N GLY A 27 -18.40 -26.71 -13.35
CA GLY A 27 -17.38 -27.69 -12.92
C GLY A 27 -16.11 -27.84 -13.77
N ALA A 28 -15.87 -26.99 -14.77
CA ALA A 28 -14.58 -26.97 -15.45
C ALA A 28 -13.61 -26.02 -14.71
N VAL A 29 -12.46 -26.56 -14.27
CA VAL A 29 -11.40 -25.74 -13.67
C VAL A 29 -10.92 -24.70 -14.69
N PRO A 30 -10.76 -23.41 -14.34
CA PRO A 30 -10.25 -22.37 -15.24
C PRO A 30 -8.96 -22.79 -15.96
N GLN A 31 -8.92 -22.64 -17.28
CA GLN A 31 -7.80 -23.02 -18.13
C GLN A 31 -7.36 -21.86 -19.02
N ALA A 32 -6.04 -21.74 -19.24
CA ALA A 32 -5.52 -20.87 -20.28
C ALA A 32 -5.90 -21.41 -21.67
N ILE A 33 -6.30 -20.52 -22.58
CA ILE A 33 -6.54 -20.81 -24.00
C ILE A 33 -5.24 -21.25 -24.67
N SER A 34 -4.15 -20.55 -24.36
CA SER A 34 -2.80 -20.86 -24.82
C SER A 34 -1.78 -20.20 -23.91
N GLY A 35 -0.51 -20.57 -24.06
CA GLY A 35 0.57 -19.86 -23.39
C GLY A 35 1.92 -20.13 -24.04
N GLU A 36 2.86 -19.23 -23.81
CA GLU A 36 4.22 -19.34 -24.31
C GLU A 36 5.24 -18.70 -23.34
N THR A 37 6.48 -19.17 -23.43
CA THR A 37 7.62 -18.50 -22.79
C THR A 37 8.12 -17.40 -23.71
N ILE A 38 8.33 -16.22 -23.15
CA ILE A 38 8.80 -15.03 -23.88
C ILE A 38 10.08 -14.50 -23.21
N PRO A 39 10.91 -13.72 -23.94
CA PRO A 39 11.89 -12.86 -23.27
C PRO A 39 11.18 -11.94 -22.27
N CYS A 40 11.82 -11.69 -21.14
CA CYS A 40 11.23 -10.81 -20.12
C CYS A 40 11.01 -9.39 -20.69
N PRO A 41 9.76 -8.89 -20.74
CA PRO A 41 9.45 -7.59 -21.35
C PRO A 41 9.78 -6.38 -20.45
N MET A 42 10.36 -6.64 -19.28
CA MET A 42 10.64 -5.66 -18.23
C MET A 42 12.08 -5.82 -17.71
N PRO A 43 12.66 -4.78 -17.10
CA PRO A 43 13.90 -4.90 -16.35
C PRO A 43 13.81 -5.97 -15.25
N LEU A 44 14.90 -6.70 -15.05
CA LEU A 44 15.00 -7.71 -14.00
C LEU A 44 15.78 -7.17 -12.80
N ALA A 45 15.49 -7.73 -11.62
CA ALA A 45 16.19 -7.37 -10.39
C ALA A 45 17.71 -7.62 -10.51
N PRO A 46 18.55 -6.89 -9.75
CA PRO A 46 19.99 -7.16 -9.74
C PRO A 46 20.32 -8.63 -9.42
N GLY A 47 21.07 -9.26 -10.32
CA GLY A 47 21.44 -10.68 -10.24
C GLY A 47 20.43 -11.65 -10.86
N ASP A 48 19.27 -11.18 -11.30
CA ASP A 48 18.35 -11.92 -12.15
C ASP A 48 18.78 -11.84 -13.62
N VAL A 49 18.66 -12.95 -14.34
CA VAL A 49 19.07 -13.16 -15.72
C VAL A 49 17.98 -13.95 -16.43
N ASP A 50 17.44 -13.35 -17.49
CA ASP A 50 16.38 -13.94 -18.31
C ASP A 50 16.83 -15.28 -18.92
N GLY A 51 15.96 -16.28 -18.80
CA GLY A 51 16.18 -17.66 -19.26
C GLY A 51 17.12 -18.48 -18.38
N GLU A 52 17.75 -17.89 -17.35
CA GLU A 52 18.64 -18.60 -16.43
C GLU A 52 18.02 -18.80 -15.05
N ASN A 53 17.72 -17.73 -14.32
CA ASN A 53 17.13 -17.77 -12.98
C ASN A 53 15.81 -17.00 -12.87
N VAL A 54 15.37 -16.40 -13.97
CA VAL A 54 14.02 -15.90 -14.19
C VAL A 54 13.54 -16.37 -15.56
N VAL A 55 12.31 -16.86 -15.63
CA VAL A 55 11.68 -17.27 -16.90
C VAL A 55 10.34 -16.55 -17.02
N CYS A 56 10.23 -15.67 -18.01
CA CYS A 56 8.99 -14.94 -18.29
C CYS A 56 8.10 -15.68 -19.28
N GLY A 57 6.80 -15.41 -19.22
CA GLY A 57 5.85 -15.99 -20.13
C GLY A 57 4.53 -15.25 -20.14
N GLN A 58 3.69 -15.64 -21.08
CA GLN A 58 2.34 -15.11 -21.26
C GLN A 58 1.37 -16.26 -21.41
N ILE A 59 0.18 -16.11 -20.83
CA ILE A 59 -0.98 -16.94 -21.12
C ILE A 59 -2.08 -16.08 -21.73
N GLN A 60 -2.91 -16.69 -22.56
CA GLN A 60 -4.14 -16.10 -23.06
C GLN A 60 -5.31 -16.71 -22.28
N VAL A 61 -6.17 -15.86 -21.76
CA VAL A 61 -7.42 -16.20 -21.04
C VAL A 61 -8.57 -15.46 -21.69
N PRO A 62 -9.83 -15.93 -21.59
CA PRO A 62 -10.95 -15.15 -22.10
C PRO A 62 -11.07 -13.82 -21.34
N SER A 63 -11.48 -12.75 -22.02
CA SER A 63 -11.82 -11.49 -21.35
C SER A 63 -12.97 -11.68 -20.37
N ASP A 64 -13.96 -12.49 -20.74
CA ASP A 64 -15.17 -12.81 -19.97
C ASP A 64 -15.16 -14.32 -19.70
N TRP A 65 -15.11 -14.73 -18.42
CA TRP A 65 -15.07 -16.14 -18.06
C TRP A 65 -16.43 -16.85 -18.19
N ASP A 66 -17.53 -16.11 -18.25
CA ASP A 66 -18.87 -16.63 -18.54
C ASP A 66 -19.10 -16.85 -20.05
N ASP A 67 -18.32 -16.18 -20.91
CA ASP A 67 -18.21 -16.45 -22.36
C ASP A 67 -16.78 -16.90 -22.76
N PRO A 68 -16.46 -18.21 -22.68
CA PRO A 68 -15.14 -18.73 -23.05
C PRO A 68 -14.70 -18.48 -24.51
N ASP A 69 -15.63 -18.05 -25.39
CA ASP A 69 -15.34 -17.68 -26.78
C ASP A 69 -15.07 -16.16 -26.94
N SER A 70 -15.05 -15.39 -25.85
CA SER A 70 -14.77 -13.96 -25.85
C SER A 70 -13.36 -13.64 -26.36
N ASP A 71 -13.11 -12.37 -26.70
CA ASP A 71 -11.79 -11.94 -27.13
C ASP A 71 -10.75 -12.19 -26.02
N PRO A 72 -9.61 -12.81 -26.34
CA PRO A 72 -8.64 -13.17 -25.31
C PRO A 72 -7.88 -11.94 -24.80
N ILE A 73 -7.58 -11.94 -23.50
CA ILE A 73 -6.63 -11.04 -22.88
C ILE A 73 -5.35 -11.79 -22.49
N THR A 74 -4.25 -11.06 -22.45
CA THR A 74 -2.93 -11.58 -22.10
C THR A 74 -2.66 -11.38 -20.62
N ILE A 75 -2.23 -12.44 -19.94
CA ILE A 75 -1.69 -12.38 -18.59
C ILE A 75 -0.19 -12.66 -18.65
N THR A 76 0.62 -11.71 -18.19
CA THR A 76 2.08 -11.82 -18.18
C THR A 76 2.57 -12.23 -16.78
N TYR A 77 3.52 -13.16 -16.75
CA TYR A 77 4.13 -13.66 -15.52
C TYR A 77 5.65 -13.78 -15.64
N ALA A 78 6.33 -13.77 -14.50
CA ALA A 78 7.72 -14.16 -14.35
C ALA A 78 7.85 -15.23 -13.26
N ARG A 79 8.49 -16.35 -13.62
CA ARG A 79 8.91 -17.39 -12.69
C ARG A 79 10.31 -17.04 -12.18
N LYS A 80 10.39 -16.54 -10.95
CA LYS A 80 11.67 -16.36 -10.27
C LYS A 80 12.10 -17.70 -9.68
N LEU A 81 13.07 -18.35 -10.32
CA LEU A 81 13.50 -19.69 -9.95
C LEU A 81 14.21 -19.67 -8.60
N SER A 82 14.11 -20.79 -7.88
CA SER A 82 14.86 -21.01 -6.65
C SER A 82 16.38 -20.96 -6.89
N HIS A 83 17.12 -20.46 -5.90
CA HIS A 83 18.58 -20.53 -5.83
C HIS A 83 19.09 -21.92 -5.41
N SER A 84 18.20 -22.78 -4.91
CA SER A 84 18.53 -24.16 -4.55
C SER A 84 18.67 -25.04 -5.80
N LEU A 85 19.66 -25.94 -5.80
CA LEU A 85 19.78 -26.99 -6.82
C LEU A 85 18.72 -28.11 -6.64
N SER A 86 17.96 -28.07 -5.56
CA SER A 86 16.86 -28.98 -5.25
C SER A 86 15.71 -28.15 -4.65
N PRO A 87 14.99 -27.37 -5.48
CA PRO A 87 13.86 -26.57 -5.01
C PRO A 87 12.78 -27.46 -4.39
N LEU A 88 12.05 -26.90 -3.43
CA LEU A 88 10.79 -27.46 -2.99
C LEU A 88 9.78 -27.36 -4.15
N ALA A 89 8.91 -28.38 -4.27
CA ALA A 89 8.05 -28.54 -5.43
C ALA A 89 6.82 -27.61 -5.42
N ASP A 90 6.53 -26.98 -4.28
CA ASP A 90 5.42 -26.05 -4.06
C ASP A 90 5.89 -24.60 -4.20
N PRO A 91 5.62 -23.91 -5.31
CA PRO A 91 5.99 -22.51 -5.46
C PRO A 91 5.12 -21.60 -4.59
N ILE A 92 5.50 -20.33 -4.55
CA ILE A 92 4.68 -19.25 -3.97
C ILE A 92 4.19 -18.37 -5.12
N ILE A 93 2.88 -18.22 -5.29
CA ILE A 93 2.31 -17.21 -6.18
C ILE A 93 2.03 -15.94 -5.38
N PHE A 94 2.54 -14.81 -5.89
CA PHE A 94 2.43 -13.51 -5.26
C PHE A 94 1.35 -12.65 -5.92
N PHE A 95 0.52 -12.00 -5.10
CA PHE A 95 -0.50 -11.05 -5.53
C PHE A 95 -0.13 -9.66 -4.98
N HIS A 96 0.10 -8.72 -5.89
CA HIS A 96 0.40 -7.35 -5.52
C HIS A 96 -0.87 -6.58 -5.11
N GLY A 97 -0.64 -5.47 -4.43
CA GLY A 97 -1.65 -4.53 -3.98
C GLY A 97 -2.09 -3.54 -5.05
N GLY A 98 -2.77 -2.49 -4.59
CA GLY A 98 -3.41 -1.49 -5.43
C GLY A 98 -4.91 -1.49 -5.14
N PRO A 99 -5.79 -2.17 -5.93
CA PRO A 99 -5.56 -2.85 -7.21
C PRO A 99 -4.86 -2.00 -8.30
N GLY A 100 -4.49 -2.59 -9.44
CA GLY A 100 -3.81 -1.84 -10.52
C GLY A 100 -2.30 -1.64 -10.37
N GLY A 101 -1.67 -2.19 -9.32
CA GLY A 101 -0.20 -2.20 -9.18
C GLY A 101 0.51 -3.09 -10.20
N SER A 102 1.84 -2.99 -10.33
CA SER A 102 2.61 -3.91 -11.19
C SER A 102 3.87 -4.38 -10.46
N VAL A 103 3.85 -5.64 -10.01
CA VAL A 103 5.03 -6.28 -9.42
C VAL A 103 6.09 -6.56 -10.48
N LEU A 104 5.67 -6.74 -11.75
CA LEU A 104 6.58 -6.95 -12.86
C LEU A 104 7.37 -5.69 -13.22
N ALA A 105 6.74 -4.51 -13.15
CA ALA A 105 7.41 -3.22 -13.36
C ALA A 105 8.38 -2.86 -12.22
N SER A 106 8.11 -3.35 -11.02
CA SER A 106 8.85 -3.00 -9.80
C SER A 106 9.83 -4.08 -9.33
N GLN A 107 10.20 -5.00 -10.23
CA GLN A 107 11.16 -6.06 -9.94
C GLN A 107 12.53 -5.48 -9.60
N GLY A 108 13.05 -5.82 -8.42
CA GLY A 108 14.35 -5.32 -7.95
C GLY A 108 14.24 -4.11 -7.02
N SER A 109 13.06 -3.52 -6.87
CA SER A 109 12.79 -2.61 -5.77
C SER A 109 12.95 -3.34 -4.42
N SER A 110 13.41 -2.63 -3.40
CA SER A 110 13.52 -3.17 -2.03
C SER A 110 12.17 -3.62 -1.47
N HIS A 111 11.07 -3.02 -1.94
CA HIS A 111 9.70 -3.36 -1.57
C HIS A 111 9.26 -4.75 -2.06
N PHE A 112 9.81 -5.24 -3.19
CA PHE A 112 9.45 -6.54 -3.77
C PHE A 112 10.67 -7.47 -3.87
N ASP A 113 11.39 -7.60 -2.75
CA ASP A 113 12.52 -8.54 -2.62
C ASP A 113 12.05 -9.93 -2.19
N PHE A 114 12.02 -10.86 -3.15
CA PHE A 114 11.65 -12.27 -2.95
C PHE A 114 12.85 -13.20 -2.76
N ASN A 115 14.08 -12.70 -2.64
CA ASN A 115 15.26 -13.57 -2.58
C ASN A 115 15.23 -14.52 -1.37
N TYR A 116 14.69 -14.05 -0.23
CA TYR A 116 14.55 -14.85 0.98
C TYR A 116 13.62 -16.07 0.78
N LEU A 117 12.62 -15.98 -0.11
CA LEU A 117 11.75 -17.10 -0.49
C LEU A 117 12.43 -18.02 -1.53
N ARG A 118 13.18 -17.40 -2.46
CA ARG A 118 13.91 -18.11 -3.52
C ARG A 118 15.03 -19.00 -3.01
N GLU A 119 15.45 -18.85 -1.77
CA GLU A 119 16.36 -19.81 -1.11
C GLU A 119 15.86 -21.26 -1.21
N THR A 120 14.54 -21.47 -1.25
CA THR A 120 13.95 -22.81 -1.25
C THR A 120 12.92 -23.08 -2.33
N ARG A 121 12.28 -22.05 -2.89
CA ARG A 121 11.13 -22.19 -3.79
C ARG A 121 11.22 -21.32 -5.03
N ASP A 122 10.50 -21.70 -6.07
CA ASP A 122 10.17 -20.77 -7.13
C ASP A 122 9.12 -19.76 -6.60
N VAL A 123 9.23 -18.50 -7.05
CA VAL A 123 8.23 -17.46 -6.79
C VAL A 123 7.63 -17.04 -8.11
N ILE A 124 6.30 -17.12 -8.22
CA ILE A 124 5.53 -16.72 -9.39
C ILE A 124 5.02 -15.30 -9.13
N VAL A 125 5.56 -14.34 -9.87
CA VAL A 125 5.07 -12.96 -9.88
C VAL A 125 4.40 -12.71 -11.22
N TRP A 126 3.33 -11.93 -11.22
CA TRP A 126 2.51 -11.71 -12.40
C TRP A 126 1.75 -10.40 -12.26
N ASP A 127 1.38 -9.81 -13.38
CA ASP A 127 0.49 -8.66 -13.40
C ASP A 127 -0.94 -9.15 -13.56
N GLN A 128 -1.82 -8.73 -12.67
CA GLN A 128 -3.25 -9.06 -12.72
C GLN A 128 -3.90 -8.45 -13.97
N ARG A 129 -5.07 -8.93 -14.38
CA ARG A 129 -5.78 -8.38 -15.55
C ARG A 129 -5.96 -6.87 -15.42
N GLY A 130 -5.73 -6.13 -16.50
CA GLY A 130 -5.79 -4.67 -16.48
C GLY A 130 -4.49 -3.99 -16.06
N ASN A 131 -3.40 -4.72 -15.81
CA ASN A 131 -2.17 -4.11 -15.28
C ASN A 131 -1.01 -4.24 -16.26
N ARG A 132 -0.45 -3.09 -16.67
CA ARG A 132 0.84 -2.86 -17.32
C ARG A 132 1.32 -3.90 -18.33
N TYR A 133 1.92 -5.00 -17.89
CA TYR A 133 2.49 -6.02 -18.78
C TYR A 133 1.49 -7.11 -19.19
N SER A 134 0.42 -7.29 -18.43
CA SER A 134 -0.79 -7.97 -18.90
C SER A 134 -1.56 -7.04 -19.84
N THR A 135 -2.74 -7.43 -20.34
CA THR A 135 -3.59 -6.48 -21.08
C THR A 135 -3.94 -5.31 -20.16
N ASP A 136 -3.28 -4.16 -20.38
CA ASP A 136 -3.34 -2.97 -19.55
C ASP A 136 -4.66 -2.22 -19.76
N LEU A 137 -5.36 -1.91 -18.67
CA LEU A 137 -6.59 -1.10 -18.73
C LEU A 137 -6.21 0.38 -18.64
N LEU A 138 -5.61 0.88 -19.73
CA LEU A 138 -5.11 2.23 -19.81
C LEU A 138 -6.13 3.16 -20.48
N CYS A 139 -6.51 4.23 -19.79
CA CYS A 139 -7.16 5.37 -20.42
C CYS A 139 -6.10 6.40 -20.84
N PRO A 140 -6.00 6.78 -22.13
CA PRO A 140 -5.01 7.75 -22.59
C PRO A 140 -5.15 9.11 -21.90
N GLN A 141 -4.03 9.78 -21.64
CA GLN A 141 -4.02 11.08 -20.94
C GLN A 141 -4.80 12.17 -21.70
N ASP A 142 -4.80 12.16 -23.03
CA ASP A 142 -5.59 13.09 -23.84
C ASP A 142 -7.11 12.85 -23.75
N VAL A 143 -7.53 11.69 -23.21
CA VAL A 143 -8.92 11.33 -22.90
C VAL A 143 -9.28 11.75 -21.46
N LEU A 144 -8.30 11.75 -20.55
CA LEU A 144 -8.43 12.21 -19.15
C LEU A 144 -8.45 13.74 -19.03
N ASP A 145 -7.58 14.44 -19.76
CA ASP A 145 -7.33 15.89 -19.61
C ASP A 145 -8.05 16.74 -20.66
N ARG A 146 -9.31 17.14 -20.39
CA ARG A 146 -10.01 18.12 -21.24
C ARG A 146 -10.27 19.51 -20.65
N ASP A 147 -9.94 19.79 -19.38
CA ASP A 147 -9.83 21.18 -18.89
C ASP A 147 -9.07 21.30 -17.54
N ALA A 148 -7.74 21.12 -17.54
CA ALA A 148 -6.91 21.26 -16.33
C ALA A 148 -6.91 22.70 -15.75
N THR A 149 -7.08 23.72 -16.61
CA THR A 149 -6.97 25.14 -16.24
C THR A 149 -8.13 25.67 -15.36
N ALA A 150 -9.28 24.98 -15.32
CA ALA A 150 -10.46 25.43 -14.55
C ALA A 150 -10.54 24.80 -13.15
N LYS A 151 -9.85 23.68 -12.92
CA LYS A 151 -9.90 22.86 -11.68
C LYS A 151 -8.93 23.35 -10.61
N ALA A 152 -7.81 23.87 -11.09
CA ALA A 152 -6.89 24.78 -10.47
C ALA A 152 -7.37 25.66 -9.29
N GLU A 153 -8.17 26.68 -9.63
CA GLU A 153 -8.69 27.68 -8.70
C GLU A 153 -9.61 27.07 -7.63
N LEU A 154 -10.22 25.90 -7.90
CA LEU A 154 -11.09 25.20 -6.95
C LEU A 154 -10.31 24.48 -5.85
N VAL A 155 -9.11 23.95 -6.12
CA VAL A 155 -8.28 23.23 -5.14
C VAL A 155 -7.53 24.19 -4.21
N ALA A 156 -7.02 25.30 -4.73
CA ALA A 156 -6.28 26.28 -3.94
C ALA A 156 -7.14 26.99 -2.87
N GLU A 157 -8.46 27.05 -3.07
CA GLU A 157 -9.45 27.57 -2.12
C GLU A 157 -10.34 26.46 -1.54
N ALA A 158 -9.87 25.20 -1.53
CA ALA A 158 -10.66 24.06 -1.07
C ALA A 158 -11.20 24.29 0.36
N PRO A 159 -12.53 24.25 0.54
CA PRO A 159 -13.12 24.31 1.87
C PRO A 159 -12.61 23.16 2.74
N GLN A 160 -12.38 23.42 4.04
CA GLN A 160 -12.14 22.36 5.00
C GLN A 160 -13.49 21.76 5.41
N PHE A 161 -13.89 20.70 4.73
CA PHE A 161 -15.15 20.02 5.01
C PHE A 161 -15.05 19.11 6.24
N THR A 162 -16.17 19.02 6.94
CA THR A 162 -16.42 18.12 8.05
C THR A 162 -17.69 17.32 7.78
N LEU A 163 -17.93 16.26 8.56
CA LEU A 163 -19.20 15.53 8.48
C LEU A 163 -20.44 16.36 8.86
N GLU A 164 -20.27 17.51 9.54
CA GLU A 164 -21.38 18.38 9.89
C GLU A 164 -21.84 19.27 8.72
N ASP A 165 -21.01 19.41 7.70
CA ASP A 165 -21.33 20.20 6.50
C ASP A 165 -22.41 19.51 5.65
N ASP A 166 -23.05 20.30 4.78
CA ASP A 166 -24.10 19.79 3.91
C ASP A 166 -23.53 18.80 2.88
N GLN A 167 -23.94 17.53 2.99
CA GLN A 167 -23.53 16.44 2.10
C GLN A 167 -23.66 16.81 0.62
N GLN A 168 -24.75 17.48 0.23
CA GLN A 168 -24.97 17.86 -1.17
C GLN A 168 -23.96 18.92 -1.62
N ALA A 169 -23.63 19.91 -0.78
CA ALA A 169 -22.62 20.91 -1.09
C ALA A 169 -21.23 20.29 -1.29
N ILE A 170 -20.86 19.26 -0.51
CA ILE A 170 -19.61 18.52 -0.70
C ILE A 170 -19.65 17.73 -2.00
N THR A 171 -20.76 17.04 -2.26
CA THR A 171 -20.97 16.27 -3.50
C THR A 171 -20.84 17.17 -4.73
N ASP A 172 -21.52 18.33 -4.74
CA ASP A 172 -21.47 19.31 -5.82
C ASP A 172 -20.05 19.86 -6.02
N TYR A 173 -19.29 20.05 -4.93
CA TYR A 173 -17.90 20.52 -4.98
C TYR A 173 -16.97 19.46 -5.57
N VAL A 174 -17.05 18.21 -5.10
CA VAL A 174 -16.26 17.09 -5.60
C VAL A 174 -16.62 16.80 -7.06
N GLU A 175 -17.91 16.85 -7.41
CA GLU A 175 -18.39 16.72 -8.78
C GLU A 175 -17.72 17.78 -9.66
N ALA A 176 -17.80 19.07 -9.29
CA ALA A 176 -17.18 20.14 -10.06
C ALA A 176 -15.65 20.06 -10.15
N LEU A 177 -14.99 19.45 -9.15
CA LEU A 177 -13.55 19.31 -9.10
C LEU A 177 -13.05 18.19 -10.02
N TYR A 178 -13.66 17.01 -9.96
CA TYR A 178 -13.17 15.83 -10.66
C TYR A 178 -13.90 15.58 -11.99
N PHE A 179 -15.14 16.02 -12.13
CA PHE A 179 -16.03 15.71 -13.25
C PHE A 179 -16.48 16.99 -13.97
N ASP A 180 -16.49 17.00 -15.31
CA ASP A 180 -17.03 18.14 -16.05
C ASP A 180 -18.56 18.04 -16.21
N ALA A 181 -19.21 19.14 -16.58
CA ALA A 181 -20.67 19.21 -16.76
C ALA A 181 -21.20 18.35 -17.94
N GLU A 182 -20.30 17.74 -18.72
CA GLU A 182 -20.60 16.82 -19.81
C GLU A 182 -20.32 15.34 -19.40
N GLY A 183 -19.83 15.09 -18.18
CA GLY A 183 -19.56 13.78 -17.61
C GLY A 183 -18.23 13.14 -18.06
N GLN A 184 -17.26 13.90 -18.53
CA GLN A 184 -15.96 13.42 -19.02
C GLN A 184 -14.85 13.80 -18.00
N GLY A 185 -13.88 12.96 -17.60
CA GLY A 185 -13.05 12.00 -18.33
C GLY A 185 -13.75 10.97 -19.20
N ASN A 186 -13.43 10.98 -20.48
CA ASN A 186 -14.07 10.18 -21.51
C ASN A 186 -13.61 8.69 -21.48
N CYS A 187 -13.18 8.17 -20.32
CA CYS A 187 -12.65 6.82 -20.20
C CYS A 187 -13.73 5.73 -20.38
N PRO A 188 -14.92 5.81 -19.75
CA PRO A 188 -15.98 4.83 -20.00
C PRO A 188 -16.33 4.77 -21.50
N ALA A 189 -16.62 5.91 -22.11
CA ALA A 189 -16.92 5.99 -23.55
C ALA A 189 -15.73 5.59 -24.44
N TYR A 190 -14.49 5.88 -24.04
CA TYR A 190 -13.29 5.38 -24.72
C TYR A 190 -13.24 3.85 -24.70
N PHE A 191 -13.46 3.23 -23.54
CA PHE A 191 -13.49 1.77 -23.42
C PHE A 191 -14.62 1.15 -24.23
N GLU A 192 -15.83 1.74 -24.19
CA GLU A 192 -16.94 1.34 -25.06
C GLU A 192 -16.58 1.42 -26.55
N GLU A 193 -15.93 2.51 -26.99
CA GLU A 193 -15.47 2.68 -28.36
C GLU A 193 -14.38 1.66 -28.76
N GLN A 194 -13.52 1.27 -27.82
CA GLN A 194 -12.53 0.21 -28.01
C GLN A 194 -13.13 -1.20 -27.92
N GLY A 195 -14.39 -1.34 -27.48
CA GLY A 195 -15.01 -2.64 -27.22
C GLY A 195 -14.44 -3.35 -25.98
N ILE A 196 -13.90 -2.59 -25.03
CA ILE A 196 -13.39 -3.10 -23.75
C ILE A 196 -14.53 -3.07 -22.75
N ASP A 197 -14.94 -4.25 -22.28
CA ASP A 197 -15.89 -4.37 -21.18
C ASP A 197 -15.16 -4.22 -19.85
N VAL A 198 -15.37 -3.08 -19.18
CA VAL A 198 -14.72 -2.76 -17.90
C VAL A 198 -15.30 -3.57 -16.74
N SER A 199 -16.51 -4.12 -16.86
CA SER A 199 -17.10 -4.98 -15.82
C SER A 199 -16.34 -6.29 -15.63
N GLU A 200 -15.61 -6.72 -16.66
CA GLU A 200 -14.78 -7.93 -16.63
C GLU A 200 -13.46 -7.77 -15.85
N TYR A 201 -13.11 -6.55 -15.44
CA TYR A 201 -11.93 -6.27 -14.62
C TYR A 201 -12.34 -6.29 -13.14
N SER A 202 -12.53 -7.51 -12.63
CA SER A 202 -13.02 -7.79 -11.29
C SER A 202 -12.08 -8.72 -10.52
N THR A 203 -12.24 -8.76 -9.19
CA THR A 203 -11.56 -9.73 -8.33
C THR A 203 -11.91 -11.17 -8.71
N GLU A 204 -13.19 -11.44 -9.01
CA GLU A 204 -13.68 -12.77 -9.42
C GLU A 204 -12.93 -13.28 -10.66
N ASN A 205 -12.85 -12.46 -11.71
CA ASN A 205 -12.13 -12.87 -12.90
C ASN A 205 -10.60 -12.95 -12.70
N THR A 206 -10.05 -12.13 -11.80
CA THR A 206 -8.63 -12.23 -11.38
C THR A 206 -8.33 -13.57 -10.70
N VAL A 207 -9.27 -14.10 -9.89
CA VAL A 207 -9.16 -15.44 -9.27
C VAL A 207 -9.08 -16.51 -10.36
N GLN A 208 -9.95 -16.43 -11.37
CA GLN A 208 -9.96 -17.40 -12.47
C GLN A 208 -8.66 -17.35 -13.30
N ASP A 209 -8.12 -16.16 -13.55
CA ASP A 209 -6.81 -15.99 -14.20
C ASP A 209 -5.67 -16.64 -13.42
N ALA A 210 -5.65 -16.45 -12.10
CA ALA A 210 -4.64 -17.04 -11.23
C ALA A 210 -4.70 -18.57 -11.24
N ILE A 211 -5.91 -19.15 -11.22
CA ILE A 211 -6.11 -20.60 -11.31
C ILE A 211 -5.66 -21.11 -12.69
N ALA A 212 -6.05 -20.43 -13.77
CA ALA A 212 -5.63 -20.76 -15.13
C ALA A 212 -4.10 -20.71 -15.30
N LEU A 213 -3.44 -19.72 -14.70
CA LEU A 213 -1.99 -19.59 -14.67
C LEU A 213 -1.34 -20.76 -13.93
N MET A 214 -1.79 -21.07 -12.71
CA MET A 214 -1.20 -22.16 -11.92
C MET A 214 -1.41 -23.54 -12.57
N ASN A 215 -2.55 -23.75 -13.24
CA ASN A 215 -2.80 -24.96 -14.04
C ASN A 215 -1.91 -25.03 -15.28
N TYR A 216 -1.73 -23.92 -15.99
CA TYR A 216 -0.83 -23.86 -17.14
C TYR A 216 0.62 -24.18 -16.75
N LEU A 217 1.05 -23.72 -15.56
CA LEU A 217 2.38 -23.99 -15.01
C LEU A 217 2.54 -25.42 -14.45
N ASP A 218 1.46 -26.19 -14.34
CA ASP A 218 1.43 -27.61 -13.93
C ASP A 218 2.03 -27.88 -12.55
N TYR A 219 1.76 -27.00 -11.58
CA TYR A 219 2.14 -27.22 -10.18
C TYR A 219 1.02 -27.93 -9.42
N PRO A 220 1.24 -29.14 -8.86
CA PRO A 220 0.19 -29.90 -8.17
C PRO A 220 -0.11 -29.37 -6.76
N VAL A 221 0.76 -28.53 -6.22
CA VAL A 221 0.65 -27.90 -4.89
C VAL A 221 1.29 -26.52 -4.97
N TYR A 222 0.71 -25.50 -4.35
CA TYR A 222 1.31 -24.16 -4.27
C TYR A 222 0.89 -23.42 -3.00
N ASN A 223 1.48 -22.25 -2.76
CA ASN A 223 1.20 -21.39 -1.62
C ASN A 223 0.76 -20.00 -2.11
N LEU A 224 -0.14 -19.36 -1.38
CA LEU A 224 -0.62 -18.01 -1.68
C LEU A 224 0.16 -16.97 -0.87
N PHE A 225 0.53 -15.86 -1.51
CA PHE A 225 1.09 -14.71 -0.82
C PHE A 225 0.48 -13.41 -1.35
N GLY A 226 -0.34 -12.74 -0.54
CA GLY A 226 -0.95 -11.46 -0.90
C GLY A 226 -0.42 -10.31 -0.04
N ILE A 227 -0.29 -9.12 -0.64
CA ILE A 227 -0.13 -7.86 0.09
C ILE A 227 -1.25 -6.89 -0.33
N SER A 228 -1.86 -6.17 0.61
CA SER A 228 -2.93 -5.19 0.32
C SER A 228 -4.12 -5.85 -0.38
N TYR A 229 -4.66 -5.27 -1.45
CA TYR A 229 -5.61 -5.92 -2.38
C TYR A 229 -5.23 -7.37 -2.78
N GLY A 230 -3.94 -7.70 -2.85
CA GLY A 230 -3.51 -9.09 -3.09
C GLY A 230 -3.99 -10.08 -2.02
N THR A 231 -4.28 -9.60 -0.81
CA THR A 231 -4.89 -10.39 0.27
C THR A 231 -6.37 -10.68 -0.01
N THR A 232 -7.11 -9.73 -0.60
CA THR A 232 -8.47 -9.92 -1.12
C THR A 232 -8.45 -11.03 -2.17
N VAL A 233 -7.55 -10.95 -3.17
CA VAL A 233 -7.42 -11.98 -4.21
C VAL A 233 -7.06 -13.35 -3.62
N ALA A 234 -6.08 -13.42 -2.70
CA ALA A 234 -5.70 -14.68 -2.05
C ALA A 234 -6.87 -15.30 -1.25
N THR A 235 -7.65 -14.47 -0.57
CA THR A 235 -8.83 -14.92 0.19
C THR A 235 -9.95 -15.38 -0.76
N ALA A 236 -10.19 -14.65 -1.86
CA ALA A 236 -11.16 -15.02 -2.88
C ALA A 236 -10.82 -16.35 -3.57
N ILE A 237 -9.53 -16.62 -3.81
CA ILE A 237 -9.08 -17.94 -4.29
C ILE A 237 -9.48 -19.03 -3.28
N MET A 238 -9.31 -18.80 -1.97
CA MET A 238 -9.73 -19.78 -0.97
C MET A 238 -11.25 -20.00 -0.99
N GLU A 239 -12.05 -18.94 -1.14
CA GLU A 239 -13.51 -19.08 -1.29
C GLU A 239 -13.88 -19.89 -2.53
N TYR A 240 -13.23 -19.62 -3.67
CA TYR A 240 -13.41 -20.39 -4.90
C TYR A 240 -13.13 -21.89 -4.67
N TYR A 241 -12.02 -22.21 -4.01
CA TYR A 241 -11.62 -23.58 -3.68
C TYR A 241 -12.65 -24.29 -2.80
N GLN A 242 -13.18 -23.59 -1.81
CA GLN A 242 -14.20 -24.12 -0.90
C GLN A 242 -15.55 -24.31 -1.59
N ALA A 243 -15.90 -23.43 -2.53
CA ALA A 243 -17.11 -23.53 -3.35
C ALA A 243 -17.04 -24.66 -4.40
N HIS A 244 -15.83 -25.07 -4.80
CA HIS A 244 -15.59 -26.07 -5.85
C HIS A 244 -14.82 -27.31 -5.37
N PRO A 245 -15.30 -28.04 -4.34
CA PRO A 245 -14.53 -29.14 -3.73
C PRO A 245 -14.36 -30.37 -4.63
N ASP A 246 -15.19 -30.52 -5.67
CA ASP A 246 -15.12 -31.63 -6.63
C ASP A 246 -14.27 -31.29 -7.87
N ALA A 247 -13.80 -30.04 -8.00
CA ALA A 247 -12.95 -29.61 -9.09
C ALA A 247 -11.51 -30.14 -8.92
N ASP A 248 -10.84 -30.49 -10.01
CA ASP A 248 -9.45 -31.00 -10.00
C ASP A 248 -8.45 -29.85 -9.85
N LEU A 249 -8.54 -29.14 -8.72
CA LEU A 249 -7.72 -27.99 -8.37
C LEU A 249 -6.41 -28.43 -7.68
N PRO A 250 -5.26 -27.80 -7.99
CA PRO A 250 -4.03 -28.08 -7.26
C PRO A 250 -4.12 -27.70 -5.79
N LEU A 251 -3.46 -28.42 -4.88
CA LEU A 251 -3.60 -28.15 -3.45
C LEU A 251 -2.99 -26.80 -3.05
N ILE A 252 -3.75 -25.95 -2.37
CA ILE A 252 -3.19 -24.80 -1.62
C ILE A 252 -2.64 -25.32 -0.30
N ARG A 253 -1.33 -25.20 -0.11
CA ARG A 253 -0.63 -25.73 1.07
C ARG A 253 -0.62 -24.77 2.25
N SER A 254 -0.46 -23.47 1.98
CA SER A 254 -0.45 -22.41 3.00
C SER A 254 -0.68 -21.05 2.38
N THR A 255 -1.20 -20.11 3.17
CA THR A 255 -1.51 -18.74 2.74
C THR A 255 -0.84 -17.74 3.67
N VAL A 256 -0.13 -16.77 3.12
CA VAL A 256 0.34 -15.58 3.86
C VAL A 256 -0.37 -14.36 3.29
N ILE A 257 -0.95 -13.56 4.16
CA ILE A 257 -1.60 -12.29 3.84
C ILE A 257 -1.01 -11.21 4.73
N ASP A 258 -0.48 -10.15 4.11
CA ASP A 258 0.28 -9.10 4.77
C ASP A 258 -0.31 -7.71 4.45
N GLY A 259 -0.82 -7.03 5.47
CA GLY A 259 -1.69 -5.86 5.32
C GLY A 259 -3.03 -6.27 4.71
N ILE A 260 -3.87 -6.93 5.50
CA ILE A 260 -5.11 -7.50 4.99
C ILE A 260 -6.15 -6.44 4.63
N ALA A 261 -6.57 -6.48 3.37
CA ALA A 261 -7.80 -5.90 2.86
C ALA A 261 -8.88 -7.01 2.92
N PRO A 262 -9.96 -6.85 3.71
CA PRO A 262 -11.00 -7.87 3.84
C PRO A 262 -11.60 -8.26 2.48
N LEU A 263 -12.12 -9.48 2.32
CA LEU A 263 -12.74 -9.87 1.05
C LEU A 263 -14.07 -9.14 0.81
N ASP A 264 -14.89 -9.06 1.84
CA ASP A 264 -16.13 -8.27 1.85
C ASP A 264 -15.78 -6.84 2.27
N MET A 265 -14.80 -6.24 1.58
CA MET A 265 -14.16 -4.99 1.99
C MET A 265 -15.20 -4.00 2.51
N VAL A 266 -14.86 -3.50 3.68
CA VAL A 266 -15.53 -2.41 4.36
C VAL A 266 -15.55 -1.22 3.40
N SER A 267 -16.69 -0.56 3.32
CA SER A 267 -17.06 0.33 2.22
C SER A 267 -16.04 1.45 1.94
N ALA A 268 -16.23 2.17 0.83
CA ALA A 268 -15.50 3.40 0.54
C ALA A 268 -15.53 4.40 1.71
N ALA A 269 -16.60 4.42 2.50
CA ALA A 269 -16.69 5.22 3.72
C ALA A 269 -15.75 4.67 4.81
N ASP A 270 -15.70 3.37 5.02
CA ASP A 270 -14.77 2.78 5.97
C ASP A 270 -13.29 2.98 5.62
N ALA A 271 -12.96 3.02 4.32
CA ALA A 271 -11.63 3.41 3.86
C ALA A 271 -11.25 4.84 4.32
N ALA A 272 -12.22 5.75 4.49
CA ALA A 272 -11.98 7.06 5.07
C ALA A 272 -11.70 7.03 6.59
N LEU A 273 -11.95 5.89 7.26
CA LEU A 273 -11.69 5.69 8.70
C LEU A 273 -10.30 5.10 9.01
N VAL A 274 -9.49 4.75 8.00
CA VAL A 274 -8.16 4.13 8.23
C VAL A 274 -7.25 5.01 9.10
N ALA A 275 -7.07 6.29 8.73
CA ALA A 275 -6.26 7.22 9.50
C ALA A 275 -6.84 7.47 10.91
N PRO A 276 -8.14 7.77 11.07
CA PRO A 276 -8.78 7.85 12.40
C PRO A 276 -8.56 6.60 13.28
N ARG A 277 -8.70 5.40 12.71
CA ARG A 277 -8.48 4.14 13.45
C ARG A 277 -7.04 4.01 13.92
N ASN A 278 -6.07 4.30 13.07
CA ASN A 278 -4.66 4.27 13.45
C ASN A 278 -4.35 5.25 14.60
N MET A 279 -4.97 6.44 14.61
CA MET A 279 -4.84 7.38 15.73
C MET A 279 -5.41 6.81 17.03
N LEU A 280 -6.62 6.24 17.00
CA LEU A 280 -7.25 5.63 18.17
C LEU A 280 -6.52 4.35 18.64
N ARG A 281 -5.88 3.62 17.71
CA ARG A 281 -5.16 2.38 18.00
C ARG A 281 -3.97 2.61 18.90
N VAL A 282 -3.24 3.71 18.73
CA VAL A 282 -2.10 4.05 19.61
C VAL A 282 -2.49 4.04 21.09
N PHE A 283 -3.67 4.57 21.41
CA PHE A 283 -4.20 4.62 22.78
C PHE A 283 -4.73 3.27 23.25
N SER A 284 -5.34 2.49 22.36
CA SER A 284 -5.76 1.12 22.64
C SER A 284 -4.56 0.21 22.97
N ASP A 285 -3.47 0.36 22.23
CA ASP A 285 -2.21 -0.36 22.48
C ASP A 285 -1.56 0.07 23.82
N CYS A 286 -1.64 1.36 24.18
CA CYS A 286 -1.22 1.83 25.50
C CYS A 286 -2.05 1.20 26.63
N GLU A 287 -3.36 1.11 26.47
CA GLU A 287 -4.24 0.48 27.46
C GLU A 287 -3.96 -1.02 27.63
N ALA A 288 -3.52 -1.69 26.56
CA ALA A 288 -3.12 -3.10 26.58
C ALA A 288 -1.71 -3.31 27.19
N ASP A 289 -0.83 -2.32 27.16
CA ASP A 289 0.48 -2.36 27.80
C ASP A 289 0.38 -2.22 29.33
N GLU A 290 1.13 -3.05 30.07
CA GLU A 290 1.04 -3.10 31.54
C GLU A 290 1.46 -1.79 32.21
N ALA A 291 2.52 -1.13 31.72
CA ALA A 291 3.04 0.08 32.33
C ALA A 291 2.25 1.31 31.86
N CYS A 292 1.96 1.40 30.56
CA CYS A 292 1.23 2.51 29.98
C CYS A 292 -0.23 2.53 30.46
N GLY A 293 -0.94 1.40 30.42
CA GLY A 293 -2.33 1.31 30.88
C GLY A 293 -2.49 1.56 32.38
N ALA A 294 -1.48 1.24 33.20
CA ALA A 294 -1.47 1.58 34.62
C ALA A 294 -1.21 3.08 34.87
N ALA A 295 -0.41 3.73 34.03
CA ALA A 295 -0.11 5.15 34.12
C ALA A 295 -1.24 6.03 33.56
N TYR A 296 -1.87 5.60 32.46
CA TYR A 296 -2.88 6.34 31.69
C TYR A 296 -4.17 5.51 31.52
N PRO A 297 -4.89 5.20 32.62
CA PRO A 297 -6.10 4.38 32.53
C PRO A 297 -7.22 5.10 31.76
N GLY A 298 -7.73 4.47 30.70
CA GLY A 298 -8.82 5.02 29.88
C GLY A 298 -8.37 6.12 28.91
N ILE A 299 -7.08 6.17 28.58
CA ILE A 299 -6.49 7.24 27.77
C ILE A 299 -7.10 7.37 26.37
N ARG A 300 -7.63 6.27 25.80
CA ARG A 300 -8.33 6.33 24.52
C ARG A 300 -9.58 7.19 24.61
N GLN A 301 -10.38 7.00 25.65
CA GLN A 301 -11.56 7.85 25.88
C GLN A 301 -11.14 9.29 26.20
N THR A 302 -10.07 9.48 26.99
CA THR A 302 -9.52 10.81 27.27
C THR A 302 -9.12 11.55 25.98
N PHE A 303 -8.54 10.84 25.00
CA PHE A 303 -8.22 11.44 23.70
C PHE A 303 -9.48 11.89 22.96
N ILE A 304 -10.53 11.06 22.91
CA ILE A 304 -11.80 11.40 22.27
C ILE A 304 -12.44 12.62 22.97
N ASP A 305 -12.52 12.61 24.31
CA ASP A 305 -13.06 13.71 25.10
C ASP A 305 -12.24 15.01 24.92
N LEU A 306 -10.94 14.90 24.65
CA LEU A 306 -10.07 16.04 24.37
C LEU A 306 -10.35 16.66 22.99
N LEU A 307 -10.75 15.86 21.99
CA LEU A 307 -11.19 16.39 20.69
C LEU A 307 -12.40 17.31 20.88
N ASP A 308 -13.44 16.84 21.58
CA ASP A 308 -14.63 17.63 21.91
C ASP A 308 -14.28 18.91 22.69
N THR A 309 -13.32 18.80 23.61
CA THR A 309 -12.87 19.94 24.42
C THR A 309 -12.21 21.02 23.57
N LEU A 310 -11.27 20.62 22.69
CA LEU A 310 -10.53 21.55 21.83
C LEU A 310 -11.37 22.10 20.68
N GLU A 311 -12.40 21.37 20.26
CA GLU A 311 -13.42 21.86 19.33
C GLU A 311 -14.23 23.01 19.94
N ALA A 312 -14.58 22.89 21.22
CA ALA A 312 -15.35 23.91 21.94
C ALA A 312 -14.50 25.13 22.35
N GLU A 313 -13.29 24.91 22.86
CA GLU A 313 -12.40 25.97 23.34
C GLU A 313 -10.92 25.56 23.21
N PRO A 314 -10.11 26.26 22.37
CA PRO A 314 -8.67 26.01 22.30
C PRO A 314 -7.98 26.23 23.65
N LEU A 315 -6.96 25.42 23.95
CA LEU A 315 -6.10 25.65 25.09
C LEU A 315 -5.06 26.72 24.77
N THR A 316 -4.43 27.30 25.79
CA THR A 316 -3.30 28.22 25.62
C THR A 316 -2.09 27.66 26.34
N ASP A 317 -0.98 27.53 25.63
CA ASP A 317 0.27 27.02 26.20
C ASP A 317 1.02 28.07 27.05
N ALA A 318 2.14 27.67 27.63
CA ALA A 318 2.96 28.52 28.50
C ALA A 318 3.56 29.75 27.79
N ASP A 319 3.69 29.70 26.46
CA ASP A 319 4.21 30.77 25.61
C ASP A 319 3.09 31.68 25.05
N GLY A 320 1.83 31.37 25.38
CA GLY A 320 0.66 32.11 24.92
C GLY A 320 0.20 31.72 23.51
N VAL A 321 0.64 30.58 23.00
CA VAL A 321 0.24 30.02 21.71
C VAL A 321 -1.01 29.15 21.93
N GLU A 322 -1.99 29.30 21.04
CA GLU A 322 -3.19 28.45 21.07
C GLU A 322 -2.84 27.02 20.66
N VAL A 323 -3.41 26.06 21.39
CA VAL A 323 -3.41 24.63 21.04
C VAL A 323 -4.81 24.30 20.59
N THR A 324 -4.96 24.04 19.30
CA THR A 324 -6.26 23.81 18.66
C THR A 324 -6.54 22.32 18.45
N LEU A 325 -7.79 21.98 18.12
CA LEU A 325 -8.18 20.65 17.66
C LEU A 325 -7.30 20.17 16.50
N GLN A 326 -7.06 21.04 15.52
CA GLN A 326 -6.27 20.73 14.33
C GLN A 326 -4.79 20.48 14.66
N ASP A 327 -4.23 21.18 15.67
CA ASP A 327 -2.88 20.88 16.13
C ASP A 327 -2.78 19.47 16.73
N LEU A 328 -3.77 19.06 17.55
CA LEU A 328 -3.80 17.72 18.15
C LEU A 328 -3.92 16.63 17.07
N ILE A 329 -4.85 16.81 16.12
CA ILE A 329 -5.03 15.90 14.97
C ILE A 329 -3.77 15.83 14.12
N GLY A 330 -3.15 16.98 13.84
CA GLY A 330 -1.90 17.05 13.07
C GLY A 330 -0.75 16.29 13.72
N VAL A 331 -0.60 16.40 15.04
CA VAL A 331 0.39 15.62 15.81
C VAL A 331 0.09 14.13 15.76
N ALA A 332 -1.17 13.73 15.99
CA ALA A 332 -1.58 12.32 15.95
C ALA A 332 -1.37 11.72 14.55
N SER A 333 -1.76 12.44 13.50
CA SER A 333 -1.57 12.07 12.10
C SER A 333 -0.09 11.90 11.76
N ALA A 334 0.75 12.87 12.14
CA ALA A 334 2.18 12.76 11.94
C ALA A 334 2.75 11.53 12.66
N ALA A 335 2.36 11.30 13.92
CA ALA A 335 2.83 10.17 14.70
C ALA A 335 2.45 8.81 14.11
N THR A 336 1.29 8.69 13.47
CA THR A 336 0.83 7.42 12.88
C THR A 336 1.25 7.23 11.43
N SER A 337 1.66 8.28 10.73
CA SER A 337 1.94 8.21 9.28
C SER A 337 3.42 8.42 8.94
N THR A 338 4.08 9.44 9.51
CA THR A 338 5.44 9.86 9.07
C THR A 338 6.47 9.91 10.20
N ARG A 339 6.03 9.93 11.45
CA ARG A 339 6.83 10.17 12.66
C ARG A 339 6.47 9.19 13.78
N VAL A 340 6.55 7.89 13.47
CA VAL A 340 6.29 6.78 14.42
C VAL A 340 7.18 6.80 15.68
N ASP A 341 8.23 7.63 15.69
CA ASP A 341 9.04 7.95 16.87
C ASP A 341 8.29 8.78 17.93
N LEU A 342 7.18 9.43 17.56
CA LEU A 342 6.35 10.26 18.45
C LEU A 342 5.27 9.47 19.19
N ILE A 343 4.92 8.27 18.71
CA ILE A 343 3.93 7.37 19.33
C ILE A 343 4.14 7.21 20.85
N PRO A 344 5.36 6.99 21.37
CA PRO A 344 5.62 6.90 22.80
C PRO A 344 5.15 8.08 23.65
N TYR A 345 5.04 9.28 23.08
CA TYR A 345 4.71 10.51 23.81
C TYR A 345 3.20 10.77 23.86
N LEU A 346 2.43 10.17 22.94
CA LEU A 346 1.02 10.51 22.76
C LEU A 346 0.16 10.28 24.02
N PRO A 347 0.27 9.14 24.74
CA PRO A 347 -0.56 8.93 25.94
C PRO A 347 -0.33 10.00 27.01
N ARG A 348 0.94 10.33 27.30
CA ARG A 348 1.28 11.38 28.25
C ARG A 348 0.84 12.76 27.77
N MET A 349 1.02 13.05 26.48
CA MET A 349 0.60 14.33 25.90
C MET A 349 -0.90 14.55 26.06
N VAL A 350 -1.71 13.54 25.76
CA VAL A 350 -3.16 13.60 25.89
C VAL A 350 -3.58 13.73 27.35
N ASP A 351 -2.97 12.97 28.25
CA ASP A 351 -3.24 13.08 29.69
C ASP A 351 -2.95 14.50 30.22
N GLU A 352 -1.78 15.06 29.87
CA GLU A 352 -1.40 16.43 30.25
C GLU A 352 -2.36 17.47 29.65
N LEU A 353 -2.66 17.40 28.35
CA LEU A 353 -3.56 18.33 27.68
C LEU A 353 -4.97 18.28 28.28
N SER A 354 -5.47 17.10 28.63
CA SER A 354 -6.77 16.94 29.30
C SER A 354 -6.80 17.61 30.69
N GLY A 355 -5.64 17.73 31.34
CA GLY A 355 -5.44 18.49 32.58
C GLY A 355 -5.19 19.99 32.39
N GLY A 356 -5.07 20.47 31.14
CA GLY A 356 -4.69 21.83 30.80
C GLY A 356 -3.19 22.12 30.86
N GLU A 357 -2.35 21.07 30.91
CA GLU A 357 -0.89 21.16 30.88
C GLU A 357 -0.39 20.93 29.44
N THR A 358 0.65 21.67 29.02
CA THR A 358 1.11 21.68 27.60
C THR A 358 2.57 21.28 27.43
N ALA A 359 3.24 20.78 28.47
CA ALA A 359 4.69 20.57 28.47
C ALA A 359 5.13 19.50 27.45
N VAL A 360 4.47 18.34 27.44
CA VAL A 360 4.75 17.30 26.45
C VAL A 360 4.34 17.73 25.05
N TYR A 361 3.22 18.43 24.88
CA TYR A 361 2.82 18.95 23.57
C TYR A 361 3.88 19.88 22.97
N GLN A 362 4.44 20.80 23.76
CA GLN A 362 5.53 21.67 23.31
C GLN A 362 6.80 20.89 22.94
N THR A 363 7.11 19.83 23.70
CA THR A 363 8.21 18.92 23.39
C THR A 363 7.98 18.21 22.06
N VAL A 364 6.78 17.63 21.86
CA VAL A 364 6.40 16.94 20.63
C VAL A 364 6.43 17.89 19.43
N ARG A 365 5.91 19.12 19.56
CA ARG A 365 6.03 20.16 18.52
C ARG A 365 7.48 20.51 18.18
N THR A 366 8.35 20.56 19.18
CA THR A 366 9.78 20.79 18.96
C THR A 366 10.41 19.63 18.20
N LEU A 367 10.07 18.39 18.55
CA LEU A 367 10.54 17.19 17.85
C LEU A 367 10.00 17.09 16.43
N LEU A 368 8.75 17.53 16.21
CA LEU A 368 8.13 17.63 14.89
C LEU A 368 8.84 18.65 14.00
N SER A 369 9.18 19.82 14.54
CA SER A 369 9.82 20.91 13.79
C SER A 369 11.34 20.76 13.62
N SER A 370 11.99 19.88 14.39
CA SER A 370 13.43 19.62 14.24
C SER A 370 13.73 18.62 13.12
N GLU A 371 14.57 18.99 12.15
CA GLU A 371 15.14 18.09 11.12
C GLU A 371 16.05 16.98 11.68
N ALA A 372 16.22 16.89 13.00
CA ALA A 372 17.27 16.12 13.64
C ALA A 372 16.77 14.80 14.26
N GLN A 373 16.90 13.73 13.46
CA GLN A 373 17.66 12.55 13.88
C GLN A 373 17.16 11.77 15.10
N LEU A 374 16.22 10.84 14.88
CA LEU A 374 16.07 9.64 15.71
C LEU A 374 16.26 8.40 14.85
N ALA A 375 17.54 8.10 14.58
CA ALA A 375 17.95 6.72 14.40
C ALA A 375 17.45 5.93 15.62
N THR A 376 16.62 4.95 15.35
CA THR A 376 16.03 4.05 16.33
C THR A 376 17.11 3.29 17.10
N ALA A 377 16.79 3.03 18.37
CA ALA A 377 17.44 2.14 19.33
C ALA A 377 18.81 2.59 19.87
N ALA A 378 18.86 2.76 21.20
CA ALA A 378 20.11 2.60 21.94
C ALA A 378 20.76 1.27 21.52
N PRO A 379 22.05 1.25 21.16
CA PRO A 379 22.69 0.05 20.67
C PRO A 379 22.65 -1.04 21.74
N VAL A 380 22.11 -2.20 21.39
CA VAL A 380 22.38 -3.45 22.10
C VAL A 380 23.90 -3.58 22.14
N VAL A 381 24.50 -3.46 23.31
CA VAL A 381 25.95 -3.64 23.49
C VAL A 381 26.27 -5.09 23.15
N PRO A 382 26.95 -5.38 22.03
CA PRO A 382 27.25 -6.76 21.66
C PRO A 382 28.25 -7.30 22.69
N THR A 383 27.91 -8.42 23.33
CA THR A 383 28.76 -9.03 24.36
C THR A 383 30.02 -9.69 23.77
N ASN A 384 30.14 -9.76 22.45
CA ASN A 384 31.25 -10.38 21.73
C ASN A 384 31.85 -9.45 20.64
N PRO A 385 33.18 -9.21 20.65
CA PRO A 385 33.87 -8.43 19.62
C PRO A 385 33.76 -8.99 18.19
N ILE A 386 33.44 -10.28 18.04
CA ILE A 386 33.25 -10.92 16.73
C ILE A 386 31.96 -10.41 16.08
N ASP A 387 30.88 -10.22 16.84
CA ASP A 387 29.58 -9.78 16.31
C ASP A 387 29.64 -8.34 15.77
N VAL A 388 30.47 -7.49 16.38
CA VAL A 388 30.76 -6.13 15.87
C VAL A 388 31.50 -6.16 14.54
N LEU A 389 32.41 -7.13 14.36
CA LEU A 389 33.17 -7.28 13.11
C LEU A 389 32.31 -7.92 12.02
N THR A 390 31.43 -8.86 12.37
CA THR A 390 30.46 -9.48 11.46
C THR A 390 29.45 -8.44 10.97
N ALA A 391 28.83 -7.68 11.89
CA ALA A 391 27.90 -6.61 11.52
C ALA A 391 28.55 -5.56 10.62
N ARG A 392 29.80 -5.15 10.90
CA ARG A 392 30.55 -4.22 10.03
C ARG A 392 30.91 -4.81 8.68
N ALA A 393 31.20 -6.11 8.61
CA ALA A 393 31.50 -6.79 7.36
C ALA A 393 30.23 -6.97 6.50
N GLU A 394 29.09 -7.22 7.13
CA GLU A 394 27.76 -7.25 6.50
C GLU A 394 27.39 -5.88 5.97
N THR A 395 27.49 -4.82 6.80
CA THR A 395 27.28 -3.43 6.36
C THR A 395 28.17 -3.06 5.18
N LEU A 396 29.45 -3.45 5.21
CA LEU A 396 30.37 -3.18 4.10
C LEU A 396 30.02 -3.98 2.83
N ALA A 397 29.56 -5.23 2.98
CA ALA A 397 29.11 -6.05 1.87
C ALA A 397 27.83 -5.47 1.24
N ASP A 398 26.90 -4.97 2.05
CA ASP A 398 25.67 -4.32 1.58
C ASP A 398 25.98 -2.98 0.89
N GLN A 399 26.93 -2.21 1.42
CA GLN A 399 27.44 -1.00 0.75
C GLN A 399 28.12 -1.31 -0.60
N LEU A 400 28.84 -2.42 -0.71
CA LEU A 400 29.47 -2.84 -1.97
C LEU A 400 28.46 -3.38 -2.98
N ARG A 401 27.37 -4.01 -2.53
CA ARG A 401 26.26 -4.43 -3.37
C ARG A 401 25.44 -3.24 -3.85
N ALA A 402 25.13 -2.29 -2.97
CA ALA A 402 24.50 -1.02 -3.32
C ALA A 402 25.32 -0.30 -4.39
N LEU A 403 26.63 -0.15 -4.18
CA LEU A 403 27.52 0.46 -5.17
C LEU A 403 27.60 -0.32 -6.49
N ALA A 404 27.45 -1.66 -6.47
CA ALA A 404 27.42 -2.47 -7.69
C ALA A 404 26.10 -2.32 -8.46
N ASN A 405 24.99 -2.13 -7.74
CA ASN A 405 23.67 -1.81 -8.30
C ASN A 405 23.70 -0.40 -8.89
N ASP A 406 24.21 0.59 -8.15
CA ASP A 406 24.40 1.98 -8.63
C ASP A 406 25.21 2.02 -9.95
N VAL A 407 26.16 1.09 -10.14
CA VAL A 407 26.97 0.98 -11.37
C VAL A 407 26.24 0.24 -12.50
N GLY A 408 25.32 -0.67 -12.18
CA GLY A 408 24.43 -1.31 -13.15
C GLY A 408 23.37 -0.35 -13.68
N ASP A 409 22.79 0.45 -12.78
CA ASP A 409 21.69 1.35 -13.09
C ASP A 409 22.14 2.57 -13.93
N LEU A 410 23.43 2.97 -13.82
CA LEU A 410 24.06 3.95 -14.72
C LEU A 410 23.99 3.57 -16.22
N GLY A 411 23.70 2.32 -16.55
CA GLY A 411 23.49 1.84 -17.92
C GLY A 411 22.09 2.14 -18.47
N GLU A 412 21.05 2.09 -17.64
CA GLU A 412 19.65 2.32 -18.00
C GLU A 412 19.25 3.80 -17.84
N THR A 413 19.76 4.50 -16.81
CA THR A 413 19.41 5.92 -16.60
C THR A 413 19.99 6.87 -17.64
N SER A 414 20.94 6.43 -18.47
CA SER A 414 21.56 7.31 -19.46
C SER A 414 20.63 7.74 -20.59
N GLU A 415 19.54 7.00 -20.84
CA GLU A 415 18.56 7.31 -21.90
C GLU A 415 17.44 8.21 -21.33
N ASP A 416 16.89 7.87 -20.15
CA ASP A 416 15.89 8.71 -19.47
C ASP A 416 16.43 10.07 -19.03
N LEU A 417 17.66 10.12 -18.52
CA LEU A 417 18.34 11.37 -18.20
C LEU A 417 18.65 12.17 -19.48
N ALA A 418 19.01 11.50 -20.58
CA ALA A 418 19.29 12.20 -21.84
C ALA A 418 18.02 12.82 -22.43
N ASP A 419 16.90 12.11 -22.42
CA ASP A 419 15.64 12.63 -22.90
C ASP A 419 15.08 13.73 -21.98
N ALA A 420 15.18 13.56 -20.65
CA ALA A 420 14.79 14.61 -19.70
C ALA A 420 15.64 15.87 -19.86
N ILE A 421 16.93 15.73 -20.18
CA ILE A 421 17.82 16.84 -20.55
C ILE A 421 17.41 17.49 -21.88
N ASP A 422 16.94 16.70 -22.86
CA ASP A 422 16.48 17.22 -24.15
C ASP A 422 15.10 17.93 -24.06
N GLU A 423 14.29 17.61 -23.04
CA GLU A 423 12.95 18.17 -22.79
C GLU A 423 12.94 19.41 -21.89
N ALA A 424 13.99 19.64 -21.09
CA ALA A 424 14.05 20.72 -20.10
C ALA A 424 14.99 21.87 -20.51
N ASP A 425 14.49 23.11 -20.44
CA ASP A 425 15.28 24.32 -20.71
C ASP A 425 15.96 24.86 -19.44
N THR A 426 15.47 24.47 -18.26
CA THR A 426 15.94 24.93 -16.94
C THR A 426 16.20 23.78 -15.96
N LEU A 427 17.00 24.02 -14.91
CA LEU A 427 17.23 23.02 -13.85
C LEU A 427 15.93 22.61 -13.13
N PRO A 428 14.99 23.54 -12.82
CA PRO A 428 13.70 23.17 -12.26
C PRO A 428 12.88 22.23 -13.14
N GLU A 429 12.76 22.54 -14.44
CA GLU A 429 12.06 21.67 -15.40
C GLU A 429 12.74 20.30 -15.52
N LEU A 430 14.07 20.24 -15.49
CA LEU A 430 14.82 18.99 -15.53
C LEU A 430 14.52 18.12 -14.30
N TYR A 431 14.45 18.73 -13.12
CA TYR A 431 14.11 18.00 -11.89
C TYR A 431 12.70 17.42 -11.96
N VAL A 432 11.73 18.21 -12.41
CA VAL A 432 10.33 17.77 -12.54
C VAL A 432 10.20 16.69 -13.62
N ALA A 433 10.86 16.84 -14.76
CA ALA A 433 10.86 15.84 -15.83
C ALA A 433 11.44 14.49 -15.37
N LEU A 434 12.56 14.49 -14.63
CA LEU A 434 13.13 13.28 -14.04
C LEU A 434 12.19 12.65 -13.01
N LEU A 435 11.55 13.47 -12.17
CA LEU A 435 10.59 12.99 -11.19
C LEU A 435 9.38 12.35 -11.87
N ASN A 436 8.84 12.97 -12.91
CA ASN A 436 7.70 12.46 -13.66
C ASN A 436 8.02 11.15 -14.37
N ARG A 437 9.18 11.02 -15.01
CA ARG A 437 9.61 9.76 -15.61
C ARG A 437 9.75 8.65 -14.58
N TYR A 438 10.30 8.98 -13.40
CA TYR A 438 10.32 8.03 -12.29
C TYR A 438 8.91 7.59 -11.91
N LEU A 439 7.98 8.54 -11.80
CA LEU A 439 6.60 8.26 -11.40
C LEU A 439 5.83 7.46 -12.45
N GLU A 440 5.99 7.77 -13.73
CA GLU A 440 5.41 7.01 -14.85
C GLU A 440 5.83 5.53 -14.84
N ASN A 441 7.05 5.27 -14.37
CA ASN A 441 7.61 3.94 -14.23
C ASN A 441 7.39 3.34 -12.82
N SER A 442 6.85 4.13 -11.87
CA SER A 442 6.61 3.71 -10.50
C SER A 442 5.23 3.08 -10.31
N ASP A 443 5.11 2.26 -9.26
CA ASP A 443 3.83 1.71 -8.82
C ASP A 443 2.82 2.83 -8.47
N PRO A 444 1.52 2.66 -8.76
CA PRO A 444 0.48 3.62 -8.38
C PRO A 444 0.51 4.02 -6.91
N THR A 445 0.86 3.11 -5.99
CA THR A 445 0.93 3.45 -4.55
C THR A 445 2.11 4.37 -4.22
N VAL A 446 3.25 4.21 -4.92
CA VAL A 446 4.40 5.12 -4.79
C VAL A 446 4.07 6.49 -5.36
N ARG A 447 3.35 6.53 -6.49
CA ARG A 447 2.84 7.77 -7.09
C ARG A 447 1.87 8.48 -6.15
N GLU A 448 0.88 7.76 -5.65
CA GLU A 448 -0.12 8.26 -4.70
C GLU A 448 0.53 8.76 -3.40
N HIS A 449 1.47 8.00 -2.84
CA HIS A 449 2.17 8.42 -1.62
C HIS A 449 2.99 9.70 -1.84
N LEU A 450 3.71 9.80 -2.97
CA LEU A 450 4.48 11.00 -3.28
C LEU A 450 3.57 12.19 -3.59
N ALA A 451 2.47 11.97 -4.31
CA ALA A 451 1.44 12.97 -4.57
C ALA A 451 0.81 13.48 -3.26
N ASN A 452 0.50 12.57 -2.33
CA ASN A 452 -0.02 12.89 -1.01
C ASN A 452 0.99 13.67 -0.17
N ILE A 453 2.29 13.36 -0.25
CA ILE A 453 3.33 14.16 0.40
C ILE A 453 3.37 15.56 -0.23
N ILE A 454 3.33 15.66 -1.56
CA ILE A 454 3.36 16.95 -2.25
C ILE A 454 2.15 17.81 -1.86
N LEU A 455 0.96 17.20 -1.83
CA LEU A 455 -0.29 17.84 -1.41
C LEU A 455 -0.30 18.22 0.08
N ASN A 456 -0.08 17.26 0.98
CA ASN A 456 -0.26 17.48 2.41
C ASN A 456 0.89 18.23 3.08
N ALA A 457 2.09 18.16 2.52
CA ALA A 457 3.24 18.86 3.09
C ALA A 457 3.47 20.21 2.38
N PHE A 458 3.44 20.28 1.05
CA PHE A 458 3.94 21.47 0.35
C PHE A 458 2.85 22.37 -0.23
N VAL A 459 1.68 21.84 -0.61
CA VAL A 459 0.55 22.68 -1.03
C VAL A 459 -0.01 23.46 0.17
N THR A 460 -0.27 22.76 1.27
CA THR A 460 -0.86 23.32 2.50
C THR A 460 0.12 24.11 3.38
N ASN A 461 1.43 23.83 3.30
CA ASN A 461 2.46 24.52 4.09
C ASN A 461 3.53 25.15 3.17
N PRO A 462 3.28 26.34 2.59
CA PRO A 462 4.22 27.01 1.68
C PRO A 462 5.60 27.28 2.28
N GLU A 463 5.73 27.35 3.59
CA GLU A 463 7.00 27.50 4.31
C GLU A 463 7.92 26.27 4.18
N LEU A 464 7.37 25.11 3.83
CA LEU A 464 8.13 23.89 3.58
C LEU A 464 8.69 23.83 2.15
N ARG A 465 8.35 24.80 1.27
CA ARG A 465 8.85 24.94 -0.11
C ARG A 465 10.26 25.52 -0.16
N VAL A 466 11.16 24.86 0.57
CA VAL A 466 12.56 25.22 0.73
C VAL A 466 13.42 24.00 0.43
N ARG A 467 14.75 24.17 0.39
CA ARG A 467 15.69 23.07 0.09
C ARG A 467 15.41 21.80 0.89
N ALA A 468 15.14 21.93 2.18
CA ALA A 468 14.82 20.79 3.04
C ALA A 468 13.58 20.00 2.58
N GLY A 469 12.54 20.69 2.11
CA GLY A 469 11.38 20.05 1.51
C GLY A 469 11.72 19.34 0.21
N LEU A 470 12.59 19.94 -0.62
CA LEU A 470 13.00 19.33 -1.89
C LEU A 470 13.86 18.08 -1.64
N ASP A 471 14.74 18.14 -0.65
CA ASP A 471 15.53 17.01 -0.19
C ASP A 471 14.65 15.89 0.39
N ALA A 472 13.53 16.24 1.05
CA ALA A 472 12.54 15.27 1.50
C ALA A 472 11.89 14.55 0.33
N ILE A 473 11.41 15.26 -0.70
CA ILE A 473 10.86 14.65 -1.94
C ILE A 473 11.89 13.71 -2.56
N THR A 474 13.13 14.16 -2.73
CA THR A 474 14.23 13.35 -3.26
C THR A 474 14.57 12.13 -2.40
N GLY A 475 14.33 12.19 -1.09
CA GLY A 475 14.53 11.07 -0.17
C GLY A 475 13.54 9.92 -0.37
N PHE A 476 12.36 10.18 -0.92
CA PHE A 476 11.33 9.17 -1.21
C PHE A 476 11.54 8.48 -2.56
N VAL A 477 12.31 9.09 -3.46
CA VAL A 477 12.60 8.52 -4.78
C VAL A 477 13.72 7.49 -4.65
N ALA A 478 13.48 6.27 -5.14
CA ALA A 478 14.45 5.20 -5.11
C ALA A 478 15.71 5.55 -5.93
N GLU A 479 16.87 5.07 -5.49
CA GLU A 479 18.09 5.12 -6.30
C GLU A 479 17.93 4.24 -7.55
N PRO A 480 18.54 4.62 -8.70
CA PRO A 480 19.49 5.73 -8.91
C PRO A 480 18.85 7.12 -9.10
N VAL A 481 17.53 7.19 -9.35
CA VAL A 481 16.86 8.45 -9.72
C VAL A 481 16.85 9.43 -8.56
N GLY A 482 16.74 8.95 -7.32
CA GLY A 482 16.92 9.78 -6.12
C GLY A 482 18.28 10.48 -6.10
N GLY A 483 19.36 9.79 -6.48
CA GLY A 483 20.69 10.35 -6.59
C GLY A 483 20.82 11.39 -7.70
N GLU A 484 20.16 11.17 -8.84
CA GLU A 484 20.12 12.11 -9.97
C GLU A 484 19.35 13.38 -9.60
N LEU A 485 18.16 13.26 -9.02
CA LEU A 485 17.37 14.37 -8.49
C LEU A 485 18.18 15.16 -7.46
N ARG A 486 18.91 14.47 -6.56
CA ARG A 486 19.80 15.12 -5.57
C ARG A 486 20.95 15.85 -6.25
N ALA A 487 21.52 15.28 -7.31
CA ALA A 487 22.58 15.93 -8.07
C ALA A 487 22.09 17.19 -8.77
N VAL A 488 20.91 17.15 -9.39
CA VAL A 488 20.25 18.30 -10.01
C VAL A 488 19.90 19.37 -8.96
N ALA A 489 19.30 18.97 -7.84
CA ALA A 489 18.96 19.87 -6.73
C ALA A 489 20.18 20.56 -6.10
N ASN A 490 21.34 19.89 -6.07
CA ASN A 490 22.59 20.49 -5.59
C ASN A 490 23.16 21.58 -6.51
N LEU A 491 22.72 21.63 -7.78
CA LEU A 491 23.13 22.66 -8.74
C LEU A 491 22.20 23.89 -8.71
N MET A 492 21.03 23.77 -8.07
CA MET A 492 20.00 24.80 -7.99
C MET A 492 20.31 25.88 -6.95
N THR A 493 19.90 27.11 -7.23
CA THR A 493 19.78 28.19 -6.24
C THR A 493 18.49 28.07 -5.42
N ASP A 494 18.32 28.89 -4.38
CA ASP A 494 17.05 28.91 -3.62
C ASP A 494 15.87 29.42 -4.47
N GLU A 495 16.15 30.27 -5.48
CA GLU A 495 15.18 30.72 -6.47
C GLU A 495 14.76 29.56 -7.39
N ASP A 496 15.72 28.76 -7.86
CA ASP A 496 15.44 27.55 -8.63
C ASP A 496 14.64 26.51 -7.82
N ILE A 497 14.94 26.33 -6.52
CA ILE A 497 14.15 25.44 -5.65
C ILE A 497 12.71 25.93 -5.52
N THR A 498 12.53 27.24 -5.32
CA THR A 498 11.19 27.83 -5.27
C THR A 498 10.45 27.55 -6.57
N ALA A 499 11.12 27.71 -7.72
CA ALA A 499 10.57 27.39 -9.04
C ALA A 499 10.25 25.89 -9.22
N VAL A 500 11.03 24.97 -8.63
CA VAL A 500 10.67 23.54 -8.62
C VAL A 500 9.35 23.32 -7.89
N PHE A 501 9.16 23.93 -6.71
CA PHE A 501 7.89 23.82 -6.01
C PHE A 501 6.77 24.52 -6.76
N GLU A 502 7.02 25.64 -7.41
CA GLU A 502 6.03 26.28 -8.29
C GLU A 502 5.62 25.34 -9.44
N LEU A 503 6.54 24.55 -10.00
CA LEU A 503 6.24 23.54 -11.03
C LEU A 503 5.56 22.29 -10.45
N LEU A 504 6.02 21.75 -9.32
CA LEU A 504 5.39 20.58 -8.68
C LEU A 504 4.02 20.87 -8.09
N THR A 505 3.76 22.15 -7.77
CA THR A 505 2.45 22.65 -7.37
C THR A 505 1.72 23.38 -8.50
N ASP A 506 2.29 23.38 -9.72
CA ASP A 506 1.60 23.78 -10.94
C ASP A 506 0.63 22.67 -11.33
N GLU A 507 -0.59 23.04 -11.70
CA GLU A 507 -1.71 22.11 -11.71
C GLU A 507 -1.67 21.09 -12.83
N SER A 508 -0.92 21.35 -13.90
CA SER A 508 -0.69 20.39 -14.98
C SER A 508 0.21 19.23 -14.51
N GLU A 509 1.24 19.54 -13.73
CA GLU A 509 2.18 18.58 -13.18
C GLU A 509 1.60 17.89 -11.93
N PHE A 510 0.89 18.65 -11.09
CA PHE A 510 0.15 18.12 -9.95
C PHE A 510 -0.96 17.17 -10.41
N SER A 511 -1.69 17.45 -11.50
CA SER A 511 -2.68 16.51 -12.05
C SER A 511 -2.03 15.24 -12.59
N ARG A 512 -0.82 15.30 -13.16
CA ARG A 512 -0.04 14.08 -13.51
C ARG A 512 0.41 13.27 -12.29
N LEU A 513 0.62 13.94 -11.17
CA LEU A 513 0.95 13.34 -9.87
C LEU A 513 -0.30 12.77 -9.17
N VAL A 514 -1.44 13.44 -9.26
CA VAL A 514 -2.61 13.31 -8.37
C VAL A 514 -3.83 12.68 -9.06
N ILE A 515 -3.86 12.63 -10.39
CA ILE A 515 -4.81 11.82 -11.18
C ILE A 515 -4.01 10.58 -11.58
N THR A 516 -4.23 9.38 -11.05
CA THR A 516 -5.48 8.66 -10.83
C THR A 516 -5.14 7.54 -9.85
N GLU A 517 -6.09 7.09 -9.01
CA GLU A 517 -6.23 5.65 -8.80
C GLU A 517 -6.12 5.03 -10.21
N GLY A 518 -5.02 4.33 -10.54
CA GLY A 518 -4.83 3.85 -11.91
C GLY A 518 -6.14 3.22 -12.38
N ILE A 519 -6.63 3.48 -13.60
CA ILE A 519 -8.02 3.16 -13.98
C ILE A 519 -8.46 1.75 -13.54
N THR A 520 -7.55 0.78 -13.57
CA THR A 520 -7.76 -0.57 -13.02
C THR A 520 -8.06 -0.61 -11.52
N ASN A 521 -7.37 0.18 -10.70
CA ASN A 521 -7.68 0.38 -9.28
C ASN A 521 -9.14 0.79 -9.08
N LEU A 522 -9.57 1.85 -9.77
CA LEU A 522 -10.93 2.36 -9.72
C LEU A 522 -11.93 1.30 -10.18
N VAL A 523 -11.73 0.75 -11.39
CA VAL A 523 -12.64 -0.21 -12.01
C VAL A 523 -12.78 -1.48 -11.16
N VAL A 524 -11.69 -2.04 -10.65
CA VAL A 524 -11.73 -3.23 -9.79
C VAL A 524 -12.46 -2.93 -8.47
N LYS A 525 -12.23 -1.75 -7.87
CA LYS A 525 -12.95 -1.31 -6.67
C LYS A 525 -14.46 -1.18 -6.94
N CYS A 526 -14.87 -0.56 -8.04
CA CYS A 526 -16.28 -0.46 -8.41
C CYS A 526 -16.92 -1.84 -8.66
N ASN A 527 -16.19 -2.75 -9.32
CA ASN A 527 -16.62 -4.12 -9.57
C ASN A 527 -16.56 -5.03 -8.34
N THR A 528 -16.13 -4.54 -7.17
CA THR A 528 -16.07 -5.33 -5.94
C THR A 528 -17.40 -5.20 -5.19
N PRO A 529 -18.18 -6.29 -5.02
CA PRO A 529 -19.47 -6.23 -4.33
C PRO A 529 -19.35 -5.65 -2.92
N GLY A 530 -20.25 -4.73 -2.57
CA GLY A 530 -20.26 -4.06 -1.26
C GLY A 530 -19.16 -3.01 -1.03
N TYR A 531 -18.23 -2.82 -1.97
CA TYR A 531 -17.12 -1.88 -1.80
C TYR A 531 -17.59 -0.42 -1.88
N VAL A 532 -18.48 -0.10 -2.82
CA VAL A 532 -19.01 1.26 -2.99
C VAL A 532 -20.49 1.29 -2.62
N ASN A 533 -20.79 1.92 -1.48
CA ASN A 533 -22.15 2.22 -1.05
C ASN A 533 -22.63 3.54 -1.67
N SER A 534 -23.93 3.81 -1.57
CA SER A 534 -24.45 5.14 -1.89
C SER A 534 -23.79 6.20 -1.00
N ILE A 535 -23.62 7.42 -1.50
CA ILE A 535 -23.00 8.51 -0.72
C ILE A 535 -23.76 8.69 0.61
N ALA A 536 -25.09 8.60 0.61
CA ALA A 536 -25.89 8.72 1.82
C ALA A 536 -25.60 7.62 2.85
N ASP A 537 -25.55 6.36 2.43
CA ASP A 537 -25.26 5.24 3.34
C ASP A 537 -23.84 5.36 3.92
N GLY A 538 -22.88 5.84 3.12
CA GLY A 538 -21.52 6.08 3.61
C GLY A 538 -21.45 7.23 4.62
N TYR A 539 -22.24 8.31 4.49
CA TYR A 539 -22.33 9.35 5.53
C TYR A 539 -22.97 8.82 6.82
N ASP A 540 -23.99 7.95 6.72
CA ASP A 540 -24.58 7.29 7.89
C ASP A 540 -23.53 6.43 8.60
N GLU A 541 -22.73 5.65 7.86
CA GLU A 541 -21.62 4.83 8.39
C GLU A 541 -20.53 5.69 9.05
N LEU A 542 -20.08 6.76 8.40
CA LEU A 542 -19.10 7.70 8.95
C LEU A 542 -19.63 8.40 10.21
N GLY A 543 -20.93 8.70 10.27
CA GLY A 543 -21.59 9.30 11.43
C GLY A 543 -21.70 8.40 12.64
N GLU A 544 -21.56 7.08 12.47
CA GLU A 544 -21.50 6.11 13.57
C GLU A 544 -20.10 5.99 14.20
N PHE A 545 -19.07 6.54 13.55
CA PHE A 545 -17.71 6.55 14.07
C PHE A 545 -17.63 7.40 15.35
N GLU A 546 -16.95 6.88 16.37
CA GLU A 546 -16.96 7.45 17.73
C GLU A 546 -16.15 8.75 17.89
N ALA A 547 -15.34 9.11 16.90
CA ALA A 547 -14.51 10.31 16.89
C ALA A 547 -14.59 11.00 15.50
N PRO A 548 -15.76 11.51 15.11
CA PRO A 548 -16.00 12.03 13.76
C PRO A 548 -15.08 13.22 13.42
N GLN A 549 -14.57 13.95 14.41
CA GLN A 549 -13.61 15.04 14.22
C GLN A 549 -12.28 14.60 13.58
N LEU A 550 -11.95 13.31 13.66
CA LEU A 550 -10.72 12.78 13.05
C LEU A 550 -10.86 12.56 11.54
N ILE A 551 -12.08 12.56 11.01
CA ILE A 551 -12.34 12.34 9.58
C ILE A 551 -11.95 13.60 8.82
N SER A 552 -10.85 13.51 8.07
CA SER A 552 -10.31 14.66 7.35
C SER A 552 -11.18 15.03 6.15
N SER A 553 -11.15 16.31 5.77
CA SER A 553 -11.78 16.79 4.53
C SER A 553 -11.30 15.99 3.31
N LEU A 554 -10.02 15.62 3.28
CA LEU A 554 -9.44 14.81 2.19
C LEU A 554 -10.09 13.41 2.17
N SER A 555 -10.15 12.73 3.30
CA SER A 555 -10.77 11.40 3.41
C SER A 555 -12.24 11.41 3.00
N LEU A 556 -12.98 12.45 3.41
CA LEU A 556 -14.39 12.63 3.05
C LEU A 556 -14.56 12.88 1.54
N MET A 557 -13.74 13.76 0.96
CA MET A 557 -13.75 14.03 -0.48
C MET A 557 -13.33 12.81 -1.31
N SER A 558 -12.33 12.04 -0.85
CA SER A 558 -11.89 10.81 -1.52
C SER A 558 -12.99 9.76 -1.56
N PHE A 559 -13.72 9.58 -0.46
CA PHE A 559 -14.90 8.72 -0.41
C PHE A 559 -15.96 9.15 -1.43
N VAL A 560 -16.36 10.43 -1.42
CA VAL A 560 -17.36 10.97 -2.36
C VAL A 560 -16.90 10.83 -3.81
N ASN A 561 -15.62 11.10 -4.08
CA ASN A 561 -15.04 11.01 -5.42
C ASN A 561 -15.12 9.58 -5.97
N LEU A 562 -14.77 8.57 -5.14
CA LEU A 562 -14.85 7.17 -5.54
C LEU A 562 -16.30 6.75 -5.84
N SER A 563 -17.28 7.15 -5.02
CA SER A 563 -18.70 6.89 -5.28
C SER A 563 -19.16 7.49 -6.61
N LEU A 564 -18.84 8.77 -6.87
CA LEU A 564 -19.17 9.44 -8.13
C LEU A 564 -18.46 8.79 -9.33
N ALA A 565 -17.21 8.37 -9.16
CA ALA A 565 -16.45 7.73 -10.22
C ALA A 565 -17.07 6.38 -10.62
N CYS A 566 -17.54 5.57 -9.66
CA CYS A 566 -18.24 4.33 -9.97
C CYS A 566 -19.60 4.56 -10.67
N ASP A 567 -20.33 5.62 -10.30
CA ASP A 567 -21.54 6.04 -11.02
C ASP A 567 -21.24 6.36 -12.50
N VAL A 568 -20.13 7.06 -12.77
CA VAL A 568 -19.71 7.44 -14.13
C VAL A 568 -19.33 6.24 -14.99
N PHE A 569 -18.74 5.20 -14.40
CA PHE A 569 -18.43 3.95 -15.09
C PHE A 569 -19.62 2.99 -15.21
N ASP A 570 -20.78 3.32 -14.64
CA ASP A 570 -21.97 2.44 -14.55
C ASP A 570 -21.65 1.08 -13.88
N LEU A 571 -20.75 1.10 -12.89
CA LEU A 571 -20.24 -0.09 -12.18
C LEU A 571 -20.74 -0.19 -10.73
N VAL A 572 -21.78 0.57 -10.37
CA VAL A 572 -22.30 0.57 -8.99
C VAL A 572 -22.96 -0.78 -8.71
N SER A 573 -22.36 -1.55 -7.81
CA SER A 573 -22.96 -2.78 -7.31
C SER A 573 -23.99 -2.49 -6.22
N ASP A 574 -25.28 -2.59 -6.56
CA ASP A 574 -26.38 -2.67 -5.56
C ASP A 574 -26.35 -4.00 -4.77
N GLU A 575 -25.45 -4.94 -5.12
CA GLU A 575 -25.32 -6.20 -4.40
C GLU A 575 -24.61 -5.99 -3.07
N ALA A 576 -25.32 -6.31 -1.99
CA ALA A 576 -24.72 -6.42 -0.67
C ALA A 576 -23.60 -7.45 -0.69
N ALA A 577 -22.52 -7.17 0.05
CA ALA A 577 -21.48 -8.16 0.27
C ALA A 577 -22.08 -9.49 0.77
N ALA A 578 -21.51 -10.60 0.30
CA ALA A 578 -21.94 -11.92 0.75
C ALA A 578 -21.76 -12.06 2.26
N GLU A 579 -22.58 -12.91 2.90
CA GLU A 579 -22.36 -13.21 4.31
C GLU A 579 -21.01 -13.93 4.49
N PRO A 580 -20.16 -13.48 5.43
CA PRO A 580 -18.84 -14.06 5.61
C PRO A 580 -18.92 -15.58 5.86
N ILE A 581 -18.20 -16.37 5.06
CA ILE A 581 -18.07 -17.81 5.30
C ILE A 581 -16.76 -18.12 6.02
N THR A 582 -16.79 -19.16 6.87
CA THR A 582 -15.56 -19.69 7.46
C THR A 582 -14.79 -20.49 6.40
N LEU A 583 -13.56 -20.08 6.13
CA LEU A 583 -12.60 -20.68 5.20
C LEU A 583 -11.80 -21.81 5.85
N ASP A 584 -11.99 -23.03 5.37
CA ASP A 584 -11.26 -24.24 5.80
C ASP A 584 -10.52 -24.87 4.61
N VAL A 585 -9.54 -24.12 4.07
CA VAL A 585 -8.81 -24.48 2.85
C VAL A 585 -7.33 -24.75 3.12
N ALA A 586 -6.66 -23.85 3.84
CA ALA A 586 -5.26 -23.96 4.19
C ALA A 586 -4.96 -23.16 5.46
N PRO A 587 -3.90 -23.51 6.22
CA PRO A 587 -3.42 -22.68 7.31
C PRO A 587 -3.04 -21.29 6.79
N THR A 588 -3.47 -20.24 7.51
CA THR A 588 -3.26 -18.84 7.12
C THR A 588 -2.41 -18.07 8.13
N LEU A 589 -1.38 -17.36 7.66
CA LEU A 589 -0.66 -16.35 8.44
C LEU A 589 -1.14 -14.97 8.03
N ILE A 590 -1.61 -14.21 9.01
CA ILE A 590 -2.02 -12.81 8.87
C ILE A 590 -0.95 -11.94 9.52
N LEU A 591 -0.36 -11.05 8.74
CA LEU A 591 0.58 -10.04 9.18
C LEU A 591 -0.07 -8.67 8.99
N ASN A 592 -0.03 -7.79 9.99
CA ASN A 592 -0.46 -6.39 9.85
C ASN A 592 0.57 -5.45 10.47
N GLY A 593 0.76 -4.30 9.81
CA GLY A 593 1.48 -3.19 10.42
C GLY A 593 0.63 -2.55 11.51
N GLY A 594 1.24 -2.23 12.66
CA GLY A 594 0.54 -1.55 13.76
C GLY A 594 0.20 -0.08 13.46
N THR A 595 0.77 0.48 12.41
CA THR A 595 0.48 1.84 11.90
C THR A 595 0.22 1.80 10.41
N ASP A 596 -0.40 0.72 9.94
CA ASP A 596 -0.64 0.48 8.53
C ASP A 596 -1.62 1.52 7.97
N HIS A 597 -1.11 2.44 7.16
CA HIS A 597 -1.89 3.57 6.64
C HIS A 597 -2.89 3.19 5.54
N ALA A 598 -2.88 1.94 5.07
CA ALA A 598 -3.75 1.47 4.00
C ALA A 598 -4.76 0.41 4.49
N THR A 599 -4.32 -0.49 5.37
CA THR A 599 -5.13 -1.59 5.91
C THR A 599 -5.01 -1.64 7.43
N PRO A 600 -5.90 -0.98 8.19
CA PRO A 600 -5.79 -0.84 9.64
C PRO A 600 -5.89 -2.21 10.32
N VAL A 601 -5.32 -2.34 11.52
CA VAL A 601 -5.22 -3.62 12.24
C VAL A 601 -6.61 -4.21 12.52
N GLU A 602 -7.61 -3.36 12.73
CA GLU A 602 -9.00 -3.74 12.96
C GLU A 602 -9.57 -4.58 11.81
N TRP A 603 -9.17 -4.31 10.56
CA TRP A 603 -9.56 -5.14 9.41
C TRP A 603 -8.99 -6.55 9.51
N GLY A 604 -7.77 -6.67 10.01
CA GLY A 604 -7.18 -7.97 10.28
C GLY A 604 -7.85 -8.72 11.42
N GLU A 605 -8.22 -8.02 12.49
CA GLU A 605 -8.92 -8.62 13.64
C GLU A 605 -10.30 -9.16 13.21
N ILE A 606 -11.05 -8.40 12.41
CA ILE A 606 -12.36 -8.81 11.88
C ILE A 606 -12.20 -9.96 10.86
N SER A 607 -11.24 -9.85 9.94
CA SER A 607 -11.07 -10.84 8.88
C SER A 607 -10.46 -12.15 9.37
N ALA A 608 -9.67 -12.11 10.44
CA ALA A 608 -9.06 -13.29 11.03
C ALA A 608 -10.10 -14.35 11.42
N GLU A 609 -11.28 -13.93 11.89
CA GLU A 609 -12.37 -14.83 12.28
C GLU A 609 -12.94 -15.64 11.11
N ARG A 610 -12.65 -15.27 9.86
CA ARG A 610 -13.04 -16.06 8.68
C ARG A 610 -12.23 -17.32 8.53
N PHE A 611 -11.00 -17.39 9.01
CA PHE A 611 -10.13 -18.52 8.73
C PHE A 611 -10.30 -19.59 9.82
N ALA A 612 -10.53 -20.84 9.45
CA ALA A 612 -10.67 -21.94 10.40
C ALA A 612 -9.35 -22.26 11.13
N ASP A 613 -8.22 -22.06 10.43
CA ASP A 613 -6.87 -22.23 10.95
C ASP A 613 -6.02 -21.01 10.57
N TYR A 614 -5.81 -20.12 11.54
CA TYR A 614 -5.02 -18.92 11.33
C TYR A 614 -4.11 -18.56 12.49
N ARG A 615 -3.11 -17.75 12.17
CA ARG A 615 -2.30 -17.01 13.12
C ARG A 615 -2.22 -15.57 12.67
N MET A 616 -2.66 -14.66 13.53
CA MET A 616 -2.53 -13.22 13.29
C MET A 616 -1.42 -12.63 14.13
N LEU A 617 -0.55 -11.85 13.50
CA LEU A 617 0.54 -11.13 14.14
C LEU A 617 0.50 -9.66 13.70
N THR A 618 0.39 -8.76 14.67
CA THR A 618 0.56 -7.33 14.45
C THR A 618 2.00 -6.95 14.77
N VAL A 619 2.66 -6.22 13.88
CA VAL A 619 4.02 -5.71 14.08
C VAL A 619 3.93 -4.22 14.40
N PRO A 620 4.22 -3.79 15.64
CA PRO A 620 4.06 -2.38 16.01
C PRO A 620 4.90 -1.40 15.17
N ARG A 621 4.48 -0.13 15.08
CA ARG A 621 5.26 0.98 14.46
C ARG A 621 5.84 0.64 13.08
N THR A 622 5.06 -0.09 12.31
CA THR A 622 5.45 -0.70 11.05
C THR A 622 4.30 -0.42 10.10
N ASP A 623 4.68 -0.05 8.88
CA ASP A 623 3.77 0.41 7.86
C ASP A 623 3.09 -0.74 7.08
N HIS A 624 2.38 -0.39 6.01
CA HIS A 624 1.69 -1.32 5.13
C HIS A 624 2.60 -2.31 4.41
N GLY A 625 2.23 -3.60 4.43
CA GLY A 625 3.02 -4.67 3.84
C GLY A 625 4.33 -4.89 4.60
N VAL A 626 4.23 -5.39 5.83
CA VAL A 626 5.33 -5.53 6.79
C VAL A 626 6.52 -6.29 6.23
N THR A 627 6.27 -7.30 5.41
CA THR A 627 7.31 -8.13 4.77
C THR A 627 8.15 -7.37 3.75
N ARG A 628 7.73 -6.18 3.31
CA ARG A 628 8.48 -5.35 2.36
C ARG A 628 9.77 -4.80 2.99
N PHE A 629 9.74 -4.45 4.27
CA PHE A 629 10.85 -3.75 4.95
C PHE A 629 11.30 -4.40 6.27
N SER A 630 10.52 -5.31 6.87
CA SER A 630 10.90 -5.99 8.10
C SER A 630 11.54 -7.35 7.84
N LYS A 631 12.84 -7.50 8.17
CA LYS A 631 13.51 -8.80 8.16
C LYS A 631 12.80 -9.81 9.10
N CYS A 632 12.33 -9.33 10.26
CA CYS A 632 11.60 -10.17 11.22
C CYS A 632 10.35 -10.80 10.56
N ALA A 633 9.55 -10.00 9.84
CA ALA A 633 8.38 -10.52 9.16
C ALA A 633 8.72 -11.42 7.96
N LYS A 634 9.76 -11.08 7.18
CA LYS A 634 10.28 -11.98 6.11
C LYS A 634 10.67 -13.35 6.68
N ASP A 635 11.39 -13.38 7.80
CA ASP A 635 11.81 -14.63 8.45
C ASP A 635 10.60 -15.43 8.96
N ILE A 636 9.61 -14.76 9.55
CA ILE A 636 8.37 -15.39 10.03
C ILE A 636 7.55 -15.97 8.87
N ALA A 637 7.32 -15.19 7.81
CA ALA A 637 6.59 -15.62 6.62
C ALA A 637 7.28 -16.81 5.94
N ASN A 638 8.61 -16.78 5.79
CA ASN A 638 9.37 -17.90 5.23
C ASN A 638 9.29 -19.15 6.12
N ALA A 639 9.41 -18.99 7.44
CA ALA A 639 9.25 -20.10 8.38
C ALA A 639 7.85 -20.74 8.27
N PHE A 640 6.81 -19.92 8.14
CA PHE A 640 5.45 -20.36 7.90
C PHE A 640 5.32 -21.13 6.58
N PHE A 641 5.82 -20.59 5.47
CA PHE A 641 5.82 -21.32 4.19
C PHE A 641 6.60 -22.63 4.26
N LEU A 642 7.69 -22.72 5.03
CA LEU A 642 8.44 -23.97 5.22
C LEU A 642 7.67 -25.00 6.04
N ASN A 643 6.95 -24.59 7.08
CA ASN A 643 6.16 -25.48 7.91
C ASN A 643 4.96 -24.75 8.55
N PRO A 644 3.77 -24.76 7.93
CA PRO A 644 2.61 -24.04 8.45
C PRO A 644 2.07 -24.62 9.77
N GLU A 645 2.45 -25.82 10.18
CA GLU A 645 2.00 -26.44 11.43
C GLU A 645 2.90 -26.10 12.64
N MET A 646 4.08 -25.50 12.42
CA MET A 646 5.04 -25.28 13.51
C MET A 646 4.75 -24.03 14.32
N ASP A 647 5.01 -24.05 15.62
CA ASP A 647 5.03 -22.83 16.42
C ASP A 647 6.08 -21.84 15.87
N LEU A 648 5.63 -20.64 15.50
CA LEU A 648 6.50 -19.59 14.97
C LEU A 648 7.24 -18.90 16.12
N THR A 649 8.52 -18.60 15.92
CA THR A 649 9.28 -17.75 16.85
C THR A 649 9.06 -16.30 16.48
N THR A 650 8.29 -15.58 17.31
CA THR A 650 7.85 -14.19 17.01
C THR A 650 8.48 -13.13 17.91
N GLY A 651 9.43 -13.50 18.78
CA GLY A 651 10.04 -12.57 19.74
C GLY A 651 10.77 -11.37 19.12
N CYS A 652 11.11 -11.42 17.82
CA CYS A 652 11.64 -10.24 17.12
C CYS A 652 10.60 -9.12 16.92
N ILE A 653 9.30 -9.40 17.08
CA ILE A 653 8.25 -8.38 17.03
C ILE A 653 8.32 -7.45 18.25
N GLU A 654 8.75 -7.96 19.41
CA GLU A 654 8.84 -7.17 20.65
C GLU A 654 9.79 -5.97 20.51
N THR A 655 10.77 -6.02 19.61
CA THR A 655 11.69 -4.88 19.37
C THR A 655 11.02 -3.69 18.72
N PHE A 656 9.84 -3.89 18.13
CA PHE A 656 9.06 -2.84 17.49
C PHE A 656 8.12 -2.13 18.46
N ALA A 657 7.79 -2.74 19.60
CA ALA A 657 6.90 -2.15 20.59
C ALA A 657 7.42 -0.77 21.05
N PRO A 658 6.54 0.25 21.16
CA PRO A 658 6.93 1.53 21.70
C PRO A 658 7.29 1.39 23.19
N VAL A 659 8.29 2.14 23.63
CA VAL A 659 8.55 2.35 25.06
C VAL A 659 7.88 3.65 25.45
N TYR A 660 6.64 3.57 25.92
CA TYR A 660 5.83 4.74 26.26
C TYR A 660 6.49 5.60 27.33
N VAL A 661 6.35 6.92 27.18
CA VAL A 661 6.82 7.91 28.17
C VAL A 661 5.85 7.91 29.32
N LEU A 662 6.32 7.57 30.52
CA LEU A 662 5.53 7.56 31.75
C LEU A 662 5.57 8.93 32.46
N PRO A 663 4.71 9.19 33.46
CA PRO A 663 4.59 10.51 34.09
C PRO A 663 5.88 11.00 34.76
N ASP A 664 6.67 10.09 35.34
CA ASP A 664 7.94 10.41 36.02
C ASP A 664 9.16 10.42 35.07
N ASP A 665 8.97 10.07 33.79
CA ASP A 665 10.06 10.02 32.82
C ASP A 665 10.48 11.44 32.41
N LEU A 666 11.77 11.61 32.14
CA LEU A 666 12.32 12.89 31.69
C LEU A 666 12.07 13.08 30.20
N LEU A 667 11.64 14.28 29.83
CA LEU A 667 11.46 14.65 28.43
C LEU A 667 12.80 15.00 27.77
N PRO A 668 12.94 14.80 26.45
CA PRO A 668 14.07 15.29 25.68
C PRO A 668 14.33 16.78 25.95
N GLY A 669 15.55 17.13 26.37
CA GLY A 669 15.93 18.51 26.74
C GLY A 669 15.92 18.79 28.25
N GLU A 670 15.14 18.07 29.05
CA GLU A 670 15.15 18.22 30.53
C GLU A 670 16.42 17.65 31.17
N THR A 671 17.04 16.64 30.53
CA THR A 671 18.31 16.05 30.97
C THR A 671 19.44 17.07 31.03
N ALA A 672 19.50 18.06 30.12
CA ALA A 672 20.52 19.10 30.15
C ALA A 672 20.34 20.07 31.34
N ALA A 673 19.10 20.40 31.69
CA ALA A 673 18.78 21.27 32.81
C ALA A 673 18.92 20.56 34.17
N GLN A 674 18.53 19.28 34.26
CA GLN A 674 18.71 18.48 35.48
C GLN A 674 20.15 18.02 35.70
N LEU A 675 20.94 17.75 34.66
CA LEU A 675 22.39 17.54 34.79
C LEU A 675 23.10 18.83 35.22
N GLN A 676 22.60 20.01 34.82
CA GLN A 676 23.12 21.29 35.31
C GLN A 676 22.68 21.61 36.74
N SER A 677 21.49 21.18 37.18
CA SER A 677 20.99 21.42 38.55
C SER A 677 21.54 20.42 39.58
N THR A 678 21.79 19.17 39.18
CA THR A 678 22.42 18.12 40.01
C THR A 678 23.96 18.19 40.02
N ALA A 679 24.57 18.93 39.08
CA ALA A 679 25.99 19.31 39.14
C ALA A 679 26.29 20.44 40.15
N GLY A 680 25.31 20.85 40.96
CA GLY A 680 25.48 21.65 42.16
C GLY A 680 25.62 20.80 43.42
N ALA A 681 26.84 20.29 43.68
CA ALA A 681 27.34 19.65 44.91
C ALA A 681 27.49 18.10 44.93
N ASP A 682 28.75 17.67 44.80
CA ASP A 682 29.36 16.53 45.53
C ASP A 682 29.09 15.05 45.14
N VAL A 683 28.86 14.72 43.87
CA VAL A 683 28.90 13.29 43.42
C VAL A 683 29.93 12.97 42.33
N ALA A 684 30.38 13.96 41.55
CA ALA A 684 31.32 13.73 40.43
C ALA A 684 32.77 13.40 40.84
N LEU A 685 33.16 13.56 42.12
CA LEU A 685 34.54 13.30 42.56
C LEU A 685 34.78 11.92 43.20
N GLN A 686 33.72 11.13 43.46
CA GLN A 686 33.86 9.80 44.08
C GLN A 686 33.93 8.66 43.06
N LEU A 687 33.29 8.80 41.89
CA LEU A 687 33.26 7.74 40.88
C LEU A 687 34.54 7.68 40.01
N PHE A 688 35.33 8.75 39.93
CA PHE A 688 36.59 8.77 39.19
C PHE A 688 37.81 8.21 39.96
N ASN A 689 37.72 8.07 41.30
CA ASN A 689 38.85 7.59 42.13
C ASN A 689 38.74 6.11 42.56
N ALA A 690 37.63 5.42 42.28
CA ALA A 690 37.43 4.02 42.68
C ALA A 690 37.95 3.00 41.64
N GLY A 691 38.19 3.41 40.40
CA GLY A 691 38.66 2.53 39.32
C GLY A 691 40.19 2.39 39.16
N ALA A 692 40.99 3.10 39.97
CA ALA A 692 42.45 3.12 39.84
C ALA A 692 43.20 2.41 40.98
N ALA A 693 42.52 1.67 41.85
CA ALA A 693 43.15 0.97 42.97
C ALA A 693 42.45 -0.35 43.33
N GLN A 694 42.61 -1.35 42.45
CA GLN A 694 42.55 -2.82 42.66
C GLN A 694 42.40 -3.41 41.25
N GLY A 695 43.29 -4.21 40.68
CA GLY A 695 44.22 -5.18 41.27
C GLY A 695 43.97 -6.51 40.56
#